data_AF-A0A6B2UHL7-F1
#
_entry.id   AF-A0A6B2UHL7-F1
#
_cell.length_a   1.000
_cell.length_b   1.000
_cell.length_c   1.000
_cell.angle_alpha   90.00
_cell.angle_beta   90.00
_cell.angle_gamma   90.00
#
_symmetry.space_group_name_H-M   'P 1'
#
loop_
_entity.id
_entity.type
_entity.pdbx_description
1 polymer ?
#
loop_
_entity_poly.entity_id
_entity_poly.type
_entity_poly.pdbx_seq_one_letter_code
_entity_poly.pdbx_strand_id
1 'polypeptide(L)'
;MAVLAALVLVPLGGQPVAVAAGGLSNELPRAGGYWSASYEPGTSRPAGFPAAGTARNVRGETAGPTSRVAAARSDHANATSVDENVDSLFDQDSSTKWYASGSGRPTDARPVHVIYALRSAQVLSGYSLTSANDAPPRDPAAWTVLGSNSASAAENADDSSWRALGEEKDQRFAARGQSNFYALEAAHKYRYYQLRLTDTCADRCEGAAGDRTKLQLADWTLRGLADGGVSPLGVSVENADSGGAADGSYALRYAGRVPKAGPARSSVVLRSGLDVLLGEGATLSWAVRPQDAASAHVSVDLVHTDANGRHTRVLTTPQAGRSGEPAATPDGWRTVSVDLGALAGRRVTEVRLRYDDPAAKAGSRISGWIDDIRLGKPVLDASATWDYLDAPDVDPAAGNADRTAWTRPGSPPGGVPWKTATGPFGVKNQGTDLGPDFPVRTRLNLHKDGSTGDTVEAYFFRTDFTMDRATIDASGGLVGTVVHDDTVTVYLNGRRLAGRNDGAITKNLQYQTPEGTSGQGDPLRTAFVVPASALRAGTNTLAVEVHQCDRTSSDAYFRLDSLVPAQGSLPFTDEQLSTVHDSDRLPAAPDGGDYFTWLLRPFTAARDTPSLMGANEALPPGTTYDELTALNDRTVIDINNAPADATDPEVHEALIDGRSSPYRTMADGLGTRLGALYSQALENGELPRTEALLSGRVEHTPGSSADWYQTAKNNYQYKRPFVRMGFADEDGLVKPWDSRGGYDGLAKDGSFPSGHTSHGYAQGIVLATLLPELAPQILARASEYGEHRILLAFHYPTDIMGGRIVGERTAQGRWSDPGFRTLLEQAQDELRAVLAQKCRESGAGGTLAQCIAHDRPYLPTGEAVDVYTHRLTYGFPRIGTEGRPPAVPAGAEDLLRTALPKLSATQRRAVLAATQLPSGYALDEDGAPGSWQRLNLAAAMSAKVGVHRDGTLTVNGVHVDREGMPTRG
;
A
#
# COMPACT_ATOMS: atom_id res chain seq x y z
N MET A 1 3.48 -32.78 57.81
CA MET A 1 3.25 -32.01 59.05
C MET A 1 2.08 -31.09 58.78
N ALA A 2 0.88 -31.52 59.14
CA ALA A 2 0.16 -31.19 60.39
C ALA A 2 -0.75 -29.95 60.13
N VAL A 3 -2.08 -30.00 59.94
CA VAL A 3 -3.22 -30.72 60.55
C VAL A 3 -4.10 -29.75 61.36
N LEU A 4 -5.43 -29.84 61.13
CA LEU A 4 -6.59 -29.44 61.97
C LEU A 4 -6.90 -27.92 62.08
N ALA A 5 -8.15 -27.41 62.15
CA ALA A 5 -9.51 -27.96 62.36
C ALA A 5 -10.52 -26.87 61.90
N ALA A 6 -11.52 -27.13 61.07
CA ALA A 6 -12.85 -27.65 61.42
C ALA A 6 -13.69 -26.77 62.37
N LEU A 7 -14.83 -26.29 61.89
CA LEU A 7 -16.07 -26.32 62.67
C LEU A 7 -17.27 -26.60 61.77
N VAL A 8 -18.08 -27.57 62.20
CA VAL A 8 -19.22 -28.23 61.54
C VAL A 8 -20.43 -28.11 62.47
N LEU A 9 -21.63 -28.35 61.90
CA LEU A 9 -22.98 -28.64 62.45
C LEU A 9 -23.96 -27.44 62.38
N VAL A 10 -25.06 -27.42 61.60
CA VAL A 10 -26.17 -28.39 61.25
C VAL A 10 -27.02 -28.73 62.48
N PRO A 11 -28.36 -28.46 62.51
CA PRO A 11 -29.34 -29.43 61.95
C PRO A 11 -30.67 -28.93 61.33
N LEU A 12 -31.14 -29.75 60.36
CA LEU A 12 -32.47 -30.34 60.05
C LEU A 12 -33.75 -29.45 60.07
N GLY A 13 -34.71 -29.55 59.13
CA GLY A 13 -34.95 -30.50 58.05
C GLY A 13 -36.18 -30.13 57.19
N GLY A 14 -36.43 -30.89 56.12
CA GLY A 14 -37.63 -30.74 55.26
C GLY A 14 -37.39 -30.97 53.76
N GLN A 15 -37.36 -32.25 53.36
CA GLN A 15 -37.52 -32.85 52.02
C GLN A 15 -37.65 -31.94 50.77
N PRO A 16 -36.78 -32.08 49.74
CA PRO A 16 -37.08 -31.63 48.39
C PRO A 16 -37.71 -32.76 47.55
N VAL A 17 -38.79 -32.42 46.86
CA VAL A 17 -39.38 -33.20 45.78
C VAL A 17 -38.42 -33.20 44.59
N ALA A 18 -38.22 -34.38 43.99
CA ALA A 18 -37.40 -34.57 42.81
C ALA A 18 -37.93 -33.73 41.64
N VAL A 19 -37.08 -32.86 41.08
CA VAL A 19 -37.23 -32.33 39.73
C VAL A 19 -36.00 -32.77 38.95
N ALA A 20 -36.24 -33.47 37.85
CA ALA A 20 -35.22 -34.01 36.97
C ALA A 20 -34.26 -32.89 36.51
N ALA A 21 -32.97 -33.06 36.79
CA ALA A 21 -31.92 -32.26 36.21
C ALA A 21 -31.79 -32.63 34.72
N GLY A 22 -32.54 -31.93 33.87
CA GLY A 22 -32.21 -31.79 32.46
C GLY A 22 -30.90 -31.03 32.36
N GLY A 23 -29.80 -31.76 32.14
CA GLY A 23 -28.51 -31.16 31.83
C GLY A 23 -28.57 -30.53 30.44
N LEU A 24 -28.72 -29.21 30.40
CA LEU A 24 -28.33 -28.38 29.27
C LEU A 24 -27.20 -27.49 29.75
N SER A 25 -25.97 -27.87 29.42
CA SER A 25 -24.86 -26.92 29.38
C SER A 25 -25.18 -25.91 28.28
N ASN A 26 -25.72 -24.75 28.65
CA ASN A 26 -25.82 -23.57 27.78
C ASN A 26 -24.42 -22.96 27.55
N GLU A 27 -23.45 -23.75 27.07
CA GLU A 27 -22.29 -23.16 26.40
C GLU A 27 -22.76 -22.72 25.02
N LEU A 28 -22.67 -21.42 24.74
CA LEU A 28 -22.91 -20.88 23.41
C LEU A 28 -22.05 -21.67 22.40
N PRO A 29 -22.58 -22.04 21.22
CA PRO A 29 -21.79 -22.69 20.18
C PRO A 29 -20.53 -21.86 19.91
N ARG A 30 -19.35 -22.51 19.86
CA ARG A 30 -18.10 -21.79 19.58
C ARG A 30 -18.22 -21.08 18.23
N ALA A 31 -18.16 -19.75 18.24
CA ALA A 31 -18.10 -19.01 16.99
C ALA A 31 -16.76 -19.34 16.30
N GLY A 32 -16.83 -19.65 15.00
CA GLY A 32 -15.63 -19.83 14.19
C GLY A 32 -15.01 -18.48 13.83
N GLY A 33 -13.75 -18.49 13.40
CA GLY A 33 -13.13 -17.39 12.68
C GLY A 33 -13.76 -17.19 11.30
N TYR A 34 -13.32 -16.14 10.62
CA TYR A 34 -13.74 -15.79 9.27
C TYR A 34 -12.54 -15.33 8.44
N TRP A 35 -12.53 -15.69 7.16
CA TRP A 35 -11.65 -15.09 6.16
C TRP A 35 -12.36 -15.08 4.82
N SER A 36 -12.15 -14.04 4.01
CA SER A 36 -12.66 -14.01 2.64
C SER A 36 -11.74 -13.27 1.68
N ALA A 37 -11.96 -13.50 0.38
CA ALA A 37 -11.35 -12.77 -0.72
C ALA A 37 -12.36 -12.62 -1.88
N SER A 38 -12.68 -11.37 -2.23
CA SER A 38 -13.46 -10.99 -3.43
C SER A 38 -12.61 -10.26 -4.48
N TYR A 39 -11.30 -10.08 -4.22
CA TYR A 39 -10.31 -9.54 -5.16
C TYR A 39 -10.55 -8.12 -5.73
N GLU A 40 -11.55 -7.40 -5.24
CA GLU A 40 -11.80 -5.99 -5.52
C GLU A 40 -10.60 -5.08 -5.19
N PRO A 41 -10.49 -3.88 -5.80
CA PRO A 41 -9.43 -2.93 -5.50
C PRO A 41 -9.35 -2.62 -4.00
N GLY A 42 -8.13 -2.59 -3.45
CA GLY A 42 -7.89 -2.40 -2.01
C GLY A 42 -8.12 -3.66 -1.15
N THR A 43 -8.35 -4.82 -1.75
CA THR A 43 -8.41 -6.11 -1.03
C THR A 43 -7.14 -6.94 -1.24
N SER A 44 -6.91 -7.93 -0.37
CA SER A 44 -5.71 -8.79 -0.45
C SER A 44 -5.67 -9.63 -1.73
N ARG A 45 -4.59 -9.45 -2.51
CA ARG A 45 -4.29 -10.23 -3.72
C ARG A 45 -3.24 -11.31 -3.44
N PRO A 46 -3.24 -12.44 -4.17
CA PRO A 46 -2.20 -13.46 -4.04
C PRO A 46 -0.80 -12.89 -4.34
N ALA A 47 0.20 -13.32 -3.58
CA ALA A 47 1.55 -12.77 -3.70
C ALA A 47 2.35 -13.41 -4.83
N GLY A 48 2.86 -12.55 -5.73
CA GLY A 48 3.82 -12.90 -6.76
C GLY A 48 3.31 -13.90 -7.81
N PHE A 49 3.80 -13.75 -9.05
CA PHE A 49 3.51 -14.71 -10.11
C PHE A 49 4.79 -15.20 -10.81
N PRO A 50 4.99 -16.52 -10.94
CA PRO A 50 4.12 -17.60 -10.45
C PRO A 50 4.10 -17.70 -8.91
N ALA A 51 2.93 -18.00 -8.35
CA ALA A 51 2.79 -18.28 -6.93
C ALA A 51 3.34 -19.69 -6.59
N ALA A 52 3.63 -19.92 -5.31
CA ALA A 52 4.09 -21.21 -4.80
C ALA A 52 3.07 -22.32 -5.12
N GLY A 53 3.57 -23.52 -5.40
CA GLY A 53 2.69 -24.60 -5.82
C GLY A 53 3.40 -25.84 -6.31
N THR A 54 2.60 -26.84 -6.69
CA THR A 54 3.09 -28.06 -7.34
C THR A 54 2.31 -28.32 -8.62
N ALA A 55 2.95 -28.98 -9.59
CA ALA A 55 2.28 -29.33 -10.83
C ALA A 55 2.79 -30.62 -11.43
N ARG A 56 1.93 -31.24 -12.23
CA ARG A 56 2.22 -32.38 -13.08
C ARG A 56 1.46 -32.18 -14.38
N ASN A 57 2.17 -32.24 -15.51
CA ASN A 57 1.57 -32.12 -16.84
C ASN A 57 0.68 -30.87 -17.02
N VAL A 58 1.07 -29.78 -16.34
CA VAL A 58 0.50 -28.45 -16.48
C VAL A 58 1.65 -27.48 -16.64
N ARG A 59 1.45 -26.45 -17.46
CA ARG A 59 2.36 -25.32 -17.57
C ARG A 59 1.52 -24.05 -17.48
N GLY A 60 1.63 -23.34 -16.36
CA GLY A 60 0.89 -22.11 -16.11
C GLY A 60 1.31 -20.96 -17.01
N GLU A 61 0.34 -20.07 -17.24
CA GLU A 61 0.59 -18.77 -17.86
C GLU A 61 1.21 -17.79 -16.84
N THR A 62 1.97 -16.81 -17.31
CA THR A 62 2.62 -15.79 -16.50
C THR A 62 2.68 -14.48 -17.27
N ALA A 63 2.72 -13.35 -16.57
CA ALA A 63 3.14 -12.06 -17.11
C ALA A 63 4.68 -11.89 -17.14
N GLY A 64 5.43 -12.99 -17.08
CA GLY A 64 6.89 -12.99 -17.15
C GLY A 64 7.45 -12.32 -18.42
N PRO A 65 6.78 -12.34 -19.59
CA PRO A 65 7.19 -11.53 -20.72
C PRO A 65 7.07 -10.02 -20.48
N THR A 66 6.00 -9.54 -19.82
CA THR A 66 5.83 -8.13 -19.45
C THR A 66 6.97 -7.65 -18.55
N SER A 67 7.33 -8.41 -17.51
CA SER A 67 8.44 -8.03 -16.62
C SER A 67 9.82 -8.04 -17.29
N ARG A 68 9.91 -8.53 -18.53
CA ARG A 68 11.12 -8.47 -19.37
C ARG A 68 11.11 -7.30 -20.34
N VAL A 69 10.06 -6.48 -20.39
CA VAL A 69 10.08 -5.22 -21.15
C VAL A 69 11.21 -4.35 -20.59
N ALA A 70 12.12 -3.95 -21.46
CA ALA A 70 13.26 -3.10 -21.13
C ALA A 70 13.01 -1.64 -21.48
N ALA A 71 12.16 -1.42 -22.49
CA ALA A 71 11.72 -0.13 -22.96
C ALA A 71 10.44 -0.32 -23.78
N ALA A 72 9.53 0.64 -23.65
CA ALA A 72 8.44 0.85 -24.59
C ALA A 72 8.75 2.06 -25.48
N ARG A 73 8.30 2.02 -26.72
CA ARG A 73 8.35 3.16 -27.63
C ARG A 73 7.02 3.29 -28.32
N SER A 74 6.59 4.52 -28.53
CA SER A 74 5.47 4.84 -29.40
C SER A 74 5.80 6.06 -30.24
N ASP A 75 5.26 6.11 -31.45
CA ASP A 75 5.19 7.32 -32.27
C ASP A 75 4.37 8.45 -31.58
N HIS A 76 3.63 8.13 -30.52
CA HIS A 76 2.86 9.06 -29.68
C HIS A 76 3.03 8.79 -28.18
N ALA A 77 4.27 8.71 -27.69
CA ALA A 77 4.57 8.27 -26.32
C ALA A 77 4.07 9.16 -25.17
N ASN A 78 3.77 10.45 -25.43
CA ASN A 78 3.41 11.43 -24.40
C ASN A 78 4.47 11.58 -23.28
N ALA A 79 5.75 11.55 -23.67
CA ALA A 79 6.90 11.44 -22.77
C ALA A 79 7.05 12.56 -21.72
N THR A 80 6.39 13.70 -21.89
CA THR A 80 6.42 14.80 -20.92
C THR A 80 5.37 14.67 -19.82
N SER A 81 4.44 13.72 -19.93
CA SER A 81 3.47 13.40 -18.89
C SER A 81 3.95 12.18 -18.13
N VAL A 82 4.12 12.29 -16.81
CA VAL A 82 4.42 11.11 -15.98
C VAL A 82 3.19 10.25 -15.71
N ASP A 83 1.99 10.84 -15.74
CA ASP A 83 0.74 10.16 -15.42
C ASP A 83 0.10 9.49 -16.66
N GLU A 84 0.57 9.86 -17.87
CA GLU A 84 -0.04 9.44 -19.13
C GLU A 84 0.97 8.94 -20.20
N ASN A 85 2.18 8.53 -19.77
CA ASN A 85 3.27 8.05 -20.63
C ASN A 85 2.97 6.66 -21.21
N VAL A 86 3.65 6.27 -22.29
CA VAL A 86 3.65 4.91 -22.85
C VAL A 86 4.13 3.85 -21.86
N ASP A 87 4.92 4.23 -20.85
CA ASP A 87 5.44 3.29 -19.85
C ASP A 87 4.35 2.72 -18.94
N SER A 88 3.23 3.43 -18.78
CA SER A 88 2.03 2.90 -18.10
C SER A 88 1.52 1.61 -18.74
N LEU A 89 1.86 1.33 -20.00
CA LEU A 89 1.33 0.16 -20.69
C LEU A 89 1.86 -1.19 -20.16
N PHE A 90 2.91 -1.23 -19.35
CA PHE A 90 3.49 -2.50 -18.88
C PHE A 90 3.67 -2.55 -17.36
N ASP A 91 3.05 -1.63 -16.63
CA ASP A 91 3.07 -1.58 -15.17
C ASP A 91 2.05 -2.53 -14.52
N GLN A 92 1.12 -3.10 -15.31
CA GLN A 92 0.00 -3.94 -14.85
C GLN A 92 -0.94 -3.22 -13.87
N ASP A 93 -1.03 -1.90 -13.96
CA ASP A 93 -1.93 -1.06 -13.18
C ASP A 93 -3.03 -0.46 -14.07
N SER A 94 -4.27 -0.87 -13.81
CA SER A 94 -5.44 -0.32 -14.51
C SER A 94 -5.77 1.14 -14.14
N SER A 95 -5.14 1.68 -13.10
CA SER A 95 -5.36 3.04 -12.61
C SER A 95 -4.49 4.08 -13.34
N THR A 96 -3.38 3.66 -13.93
CA THR A 96 -2.54 4.46 -14.82
C THR A 96 -3.04 4.33 -16.26
N LYS A 97 -2.51 5.17 -17.15
CA LYS A 97 -2.79 5.03 -18.58
C LYS A 97 -1.68 5.60 -19.43
N TRP A 98 -1.69 5.19 -20.69
CA TRP A 98 -1.06 5.92 -21.77
C TRP A 98 -2.13 6.69 -22.55
N TYR A 99 -1.92 8.00 -22.70
CA TYR A 99 -2.69 8.81 -23.64
C TYR A 99 -1.82 9.11 -24.86
N ALA A 100 -2.22 8.64 -26.04
CA ALA A 100 -1.47 8.81 -27.28
C ALA A 100 -1.62 10.24 -27.81
N SER A 101 -1.00 11.21 -27.12
CA SER A 101 -1.18 12.64 -27.40
C SER A 101 -0.82 13.00 -28.84
N GLY A 102 -1.71 13.73 -29.51
CA GLY A 102 -1.53 14.17 -30.90
C GLY A 102 -1.70 13.08 -31.98
N SER A 103 -2.05 11.84 -31.62
CA SER A 103 -2.20 10.73 -32.59
C SER A 103 -3.40 10.87 -33.52
N GLY A 104 -4.47 11.53 -33.08
CA GLY A 104 -5.76 11.45 -33.76
C GLY A 104 -6.42 10.07 -33.57
N ARG A 105 -7.41 9.75 -34.41
CA ARG A 105 -7.98 8.39 -34.45
C ARG A 105 -7.10 7.50 -35.34
N PRO A 106 -6.59 6.36 -34.85
CA PRO A 106 -5.88 5.40 -35.68
C PRO A 106 -6.79 4.86 -36.80
N THR A 107 -6.19 4.59 -37.96
CA THR A 107 -6.83 3.94 -39.12
C THR A 107 -5.85 2.97 -39.76
N ASP A 108 -6.31 2.07 -40.64
CA ASP A 108 -5.40 1.20 -41.41
C ASP A 108 -4.34 1.98 -42.21
N ALA A 109 -4.67 3.20 -42.68
CA ALA A 109 -3.77 4.06 -43.44
C ALA A 109 -2.83 4.90 -42.55
N ARG A 110 -3.19 5.09 -41.27
CA ARG A 110 -2.44 5.85 -40.27
C ARG A 110 -2.56 5.14 -38.91
N PRO A 111 -1.91 3.98 -38.76
CA PRO A 111 -1.88 3.26 -37.49
C PRO A 111 -1.10 4.06 -36.44
N VAL A 112 -1.35 3.73 -35.17
CA VAL A 112 -0.49 4.12 -34.04
C VAL A 112 0.25 2.89 -33.57
N HIS A 113 1.53 3.03 -33.24
CA HIS A 113 2.39 1.89 -32.90
C HIS A 113 2.91 1.99 -31.47
N VAL A 114 2.92 0.84 -30.79
CA VAL A 114 3.70 0.64 -29.57
C VAL A 114 4.66 -0.52 -29.82
N ILE A 115 5.94 -0.34 -29.49
CA ILE A 115 6.99 -1.35 -29.62
C ILE A 115 7.57 -1.63 -28.25
N TYR A 116 7.50 -2.89 -27.83
CA TYR A 116 8.22 -3.38 -26.67
C TYR A 116 9.53 -4.04 -27.07
N ALA A 117 10.62 -3.57 -26.47
CA ALA A 117 11.92 -4.21 -26.54
C ALA A 117 12.13 -5.05 -25.29
N LEU A 118 12.17 -6.37 -25.41
CA LEU A 118 12.39 -7.25 -24.27
C LEU A 118 13.89 -7.45 -24.02
N ARG A 119 14.27 -7.59 -22.75
CA ARG A 119 15.65 -7.91 -22.30
C ARG A 119 16.16 -9.22 -22.90
N SER A 120 15.24 -10.13 -23.20
CA SER A 120 15.52 -11.42 -23.84
C SER A 120 14.30 -11.84 -24.65
N ALA A 121 14.50 -12.45 -25.82
CA ALA A 121 13.40 -12.93 -26.63
C ALA A 121 12.49 -13.88 -25.84
N GLN A 122 11.18 -13.82 -26.05
CA GLN A 122 10.16 -14.63 -25.35
C GLN A 122 9.22 -15.29 -26.35
N VAL A 123 8.44 -16.28 -25.91
CA VAL A 123 7.30 -16.82 -26.66
C VAL A 123 6.05 -16.38 -25.92
N LEU A 124 5.09 -15.78 -26.62
CA LEU A 124 3.82 -15.39 -26.02
C LEU A 124 2.77 -16.49 -26.18
N SER A 125 1.99 -16.74 -25.12
CA SER A 125 0.75 -17.53 -25.19
C SER A 125 -0.46 -16.66 -25.52
N GLY A 126 -0.34 -15.35 -25.34
CA GLY A 126 -1.38 -14.36 -25.52
C GLY A 126 -0.94 -13.00 -24.98
N TYR A 127 -1.88 -12.08 -24.88
CA TYR A 127 -1.71 -10.77 -24.25
C TYR A 127 -3.05 -10.31 -23.67
N SER A 128 -3.03 -9.40 -22.72
CA SER A 128 -4.21 -8.66 -22.28
C SER A 128 -4.13 -7.22 -22.77
N LEU A 129 -5.26 -6.61 -23.09
CA LEU A 129 -5.41 -5.15 -23.16
C LEU A 129 -6.36 -4.70 -22.07
N THR A 130 -6.04 -3.58 -21.43
CA THR A 130 -6.83 -3.01 -20.34
C THR A 130 -7.34 -1.63 -20.72
N SER A 131 -8.66 -1.40 -20.62
CA SER A 131 -9.21 -0.06 -20.87
C SER A 131 -8.70 0.94 -19.81
N ALA A 132 -8.41 2.17 -20.21
CA ALA A 132 -8.04 3.27 -19.30
C ALA A 132 -9.18 3.67 -18.32
N ASN A 133 -9.14 4.87 -17.73
CA ASN A 133 -10.08 5.28 -16.67
C ASN A 133 -11.20 6.26 -17.10
N ASP A 134 -11.12 6.98 -18.21
CA ASP A 134 -11.94 8.19 -18.43
C ASP A 134 -12.92 8.19 -19.64
N ALA A 135 -12.52 7.83 -20.86
CA ALA A 135 -13.38 7.97 -22.06
C ALA A 135 -13.46 6.71 -22.97
N PRO A 136 -14.60 5.97 -22.99
CA PRO A 136 -14.76 4.76 -23.81
C PRO A 136 -14.52 4.93 -25.32
N PRO A 137 -14.87 6.06 -25.98
CA PRO A 137 -14.61 6.25 -27.42
C PRO A 137 -13.13 6.18 -27.82
N ARG A 138 -12.21 6.34 -26.85
CA ARG A 138 -10.77 6.37 -27.07
C ARG A 138 -10.12 4.98 -26.98
N ASP A 139 -10.84 3.98 -26.46
CA ASP A 139 -10.29 2.64 -26.26
C ASP A 139 -10.07 1.93 -27.61
N PRO A 140 -9.03 1.07 -27.75
CA PRO A 140 -8.79 0.33 -28.98
C PRO A 140 -9.94 -0.59 -29.38
N ALA A 141 -10.26 -0.63 -30.67
CA ALA A 141 -11.27 -1.55 -31.23
C ALA A 141 -10.72 -2.48 -32.32
N ALA A 142 -9.57 -2.15 -32.92
CA ALA A 142 -8.89 -3.03 -33.86
C ALA A 142 -7.37 -2.85 -33.80
N TRP A 143 -6.64 -3.96 -33.90
CA TRP A 143 -5.18 -3.95 -33.90
C TRP A 143 -4.58 -5.25 -34.44
N THR A 144 -3.27 -5.21 -34.71
CA THR A 144 -2.45 -6.39 -34.99
C THR A 144 -1.29 -6.45 -34.00
N VAL A 145 -1.00 -7.64 -33.48
CA VAL A 145 0.22 -7.91 -32.70
C VAL A 145 1.25 -8.59 -33.60
N LEU A 146 2.47 -8.06 -33.61
CA LEU A 146 3.57 -8.55 -34.46
C LEU A 146 4.82 -8.85 -33.63
N GLY A 147 5.69 -9.72 -34.14
CA GLY A 147 6.98 -10.06 -33.55
C GLY A 147 8.15 -9.87 -34.52
N SER A 148 9.31 -9.46 -34.01
CA SER A 148 10.58 -9.43 -34.74
C SER A 148 11.78 -9.73 -33.83
N ASN A 149 12.88 -10.17 -34.44
CA ASN A 149 14.20 -10.28 -33.81
C ASN A 149 15.22 -9.32 -34.43
N SER A 150 14.83 -8.52 -35.44
CA SER A 150 15.72 -7.54 -36.05
C SER A 150 15.89 -6.34 -35.12
N ALA A 151 17.12 -5.91 -34.88
CA ALA A 151 17.38 -4.70 -34.11
C ALA A 151 16.82 -3.45 -34.81
N SER A 152 16.82 -3.41 -36.14
CA SER A 152 16.23 -2.30 -36.91
C SER A 152 14.72 -2.14 -36.67
N ALA A 153 14.02 -3.23 -36.37
CA ALA A 153 12.60 -3.20 -36.05
C ALA A 153 12.31 -2.51 -34.71
N ALA A 154 13.28 -2.44 -33.80
CA ALA A 154 13.13 -1.75 -32.51
C ALA A 154 12.93 -0.23 -32.67
N GLU A 155 13.37 0.32 -33.82
CA GLU A 155 13.35 1.76 -34.11
C GLU A 155 12.44 2.10 -35.30
N ASN A 156 11.99 1.09 -36.05
CA ASN A 156 11.17 1.27 -37.25
C ASN A 156 9.94 0.35 -37.21
N ALA A 157 8.77 0.97 -37.04
CA ALA A 157 7.49 0.25 -36.99
C ALA A 157 7.10 -0.42 -38.32
N ASP A 158 7.65 0.07 -39.45
CA ASP A 158 7.38 -0.43 -40.81
C ASP A 158 8.45 -1.40 -41.32
N ASP A 159 9.36 -1.85 -40.46
CA ASP A 159 10.42 -2.78 -40.85
C ASP A 159 9.84 -4.10 -41.41
N SER A 160 10.32 -4.51 -42.59
CA SER A 160 9.83 -5.72 -43.27
C SER A 160 10.06 -7.04 -42.51
N SER A 161 10.84 -7.03 -41.43
CA SER A 161 11.08 -8.18 -40.55
C SER A 161 9.91 -8.48 -39.62
N TRP A 162 8.96 -7.56 -39.44
CA TRP A 162 7.77 -7.80 -38.62
C TRP A 162 6.95 -8.98 -39.15
N ARG A 163 6.49 -9.83 -38.23
CA ARG A 163 5.63 -10.99 -38.53
C ARG A 163 4.38 -10.92 -37.68
N ALA A 164 3.21 -10.94 -38.32
CA ALA A 164 1.94 -10.94 -37.62
C ALA A 164 1.77 -12.21 -36.78
N LEU A 165 1.29 -12.04 -35.55
CA LEU A 165 1.04 -13.12 -34.58
C LEU A 165 -0.46 -13.28 -34.32
N GLY A 166 -1.21 -12.19 -34.33
CA GLY A 166 -2.66 -12.14 -34.16
C GLY A 166 -3.23 -10.81 -34.60
N GLU A 167 -4.51 -10.80 -34.96
CA GLU A 167 -5.26 -9.63 -35.39
C GLU A 167 -6.63 -9.67 -34.72
N GLU A 168 -7.06 -8.54 -34.17
CA GLU A 168 -8.35 -8.40 -33.51
C GLU A 168 -9.13 -7.24 -34.12
N LYS A 169 -10.44 -7.41 -34.26
CA LYS A 169 -11.39 -6.43 -34.81
C LYS A 169 -12.66 -6.38 -33.99
N ASP A 170 -13.35 -5.25 -34.06
CA ASP A 170 -14.64 -4.99 -33.42
C ASP A 170 -14.66 -5.26 -31.91
N GLN A 171 -13.52 -5.02 -31.26
CA GLN A 171 -13.33 -5.20 -29.84
C GLN A 171 -13.96 -4.08 -29.03
N ARG A 172 -14.39 -4.42 -27.80
CA ARG A 172 -15.02 -3.50 -26.86
C ARG A 172 -14.66 -3.84 -25.42
N PHE A 173 -14.71 -2.82 -24.58
CA PHE A 173 -14.64 -2.93 -23.13
C PHE A 173 -16.00 -2.51 -22.57
N ALA A 174 -16.61 -3.38 -21.77
CA ALA A 174 -17.87 -3.16 -21.09
C ALA A 174 -17.73 -2.23 -19.87
N ALA A 175 -16.56 -2.17 -19.25
CA ALA A 175 -16.25 -1.30 -18.11
C ALA A 175 -14.87 -0.62 -18.24
N ARG A 176 -14.65 0.42 -17.43
CA ARG A 176 -13.33 1.05 -17.27
C ARG A 176 -12.39 0.16 -16.47
N GLY A 177 -11.09 0.18 -16.79
CA GLY A 177 -10.11 -0.71 -16.19
C GLY A 177 -10.25 -2.18 -16.59
N GLN A 178 -11.20 -2.54 -17.46
CA GLN A 178 -11.49 -3.93 -17.84
C GLN A 178 -10.33 -4.53 -18.62
N SER A 179 -9.90 -5.74 -18.23
CA SER A 179 -8.86 -6.51 -18.94
C SER A 179 -9.48 -7.60 -19.81
N ASN A 180 -9.21 -7.55 -21.12
CA ASN A 180 -9.57 -8.63 -22.05
C ASN A 180 -8.33 -9.41 -22.48
N PHE A 181 -8.37 -10.74 -22.35
CA PHE A 181 -7.29 -11.62 -22.78
C PHE A 181 -7.50 -12.12 -24.22
N TYR A 182 -6.45 -12.03 -25.02
CA TYR A 182 -6.40 -12.47 -26.41
C TYR A 182 -5.32 -13.54 -26.55
N ALA A 183 -5.74 -14.73 -26.99
CA ALA A 183 -4.84 -15.85 -27.10
C ALA A 183 -4.10 -15.87 -28.44
N LEU A 184 -2.82 -16.25 -28.41
CA LEU A 184 -2.01 -16.44 -29.60
C LEU A 184 -1.78 -17.93 -29.86
N GLU A 185 -1.89 -18.35 -31.10
CA GLU A 185 -1.50 -19.71 -31.54
C GLU A 185 0.03 -19.72 -31.76
N ALA A 186 0.79 -20.01 -30.70
CA ALA A 186 2.23 -19.74 -30.68
C ALA A 186 3.10 -20.84 -31.29
N ALA A 187 4.18 -20.45 -32.00
CA ALA A 187 5.46 -21.16 -32.00
C ALA A 187 6.68 -20.35 -32.50
N HIS A 188 6.86 -19.07 -32.16
CA HIS A 188 8.11 -18.34 -32.44
C HIS A 188 8.54 -17.41 -31.31
N LYS A 189 9.86 -17.32 -31.10
CA LYS A 189 10.48 -16.54 -30.03
C LYS A 189 10.94 -15.19 -30.60
N TYR A 190 10.41 -14.08 -30.08
CA TYR A 190 10.75 -12.72 -30.53
C TYR A 190 11.28 -11.85 -29.41
N ARG A 191 12.23 -10.95 -29.73
CA ARG A 191 12.76 -9.94 -28.82
C ARG A 191 11.93 -8.66 -28.85
N TYR A 192 11.35 -8.33 -29.99
CA TYR A 192 10.56 -7.14 -30.20
C TYR A 192 9.12 -7.54 -30.50
N TYR A 193 8.19 -6.88 -29.82
CA TYR A 193 6.76 -7.03 -30.06
C TYR A 193 6.16 -5.68 -30.40
N GLN A 194 5.30 -5.64 -31.41
CA GLN A 194 4.59 -4.44 -31.83
C GLN A 194 3.09 -4.63 -31.63
N LEU A 195 2.45 -3.65 -30.99
CA LEU A 195 1.01 -3.44 -31.02
C LEU A 195 0.73 -2.35 -32.06
N ARG A 196 0.04 -2.71 -33.13
CA ARG A 196 -0.33 -1.82 -34.22
C ARG A 196 -1.83 -1.54 -34.16
N LEU A 197 -2.18 -0.38 -33.64
CA LEU A 197 -3.57 0.04 -33.41
C LEU A 197 -4.12 0.68 -34.68
N THR A 198 -5.25 0.19 -35.17
CA THR A 198 -5.85 0.63 -36.44
C THR A 198 -7.28 1.14 -36.32
N ASP A 199 -7.91 1.05 -35.14
CA ASP A 199 -9.20 1.70 -34.87
C ASP A 199 -9.47 1.84 -33.37
N THR A 200 -10.40 2.72 -33.00
CA THR A 200 -10.91 2.89 -31.64
C THR A 200 -12.41 2.63 -31.57
N CYS A 201 -12.97 2.58 -30.36
CA CYS A 201 -14.39 2.43 -30.14
C CYS A 201 -15.22 3.69 -30.49
N ALA A 202 -14.64 4.70 -31.14
CA ALA A 202 -15.21 6.03 -31.36
C ALA A 202 -16.68 6.07 -31.86
N ASP A 203 -17.02 5.24 -32.86
CA ASP A 203 -18.37 5.18 -33.45
C ASP A 203 -19.24 4.08 -32.84
N ARG A 204 -18.69 3.34 -31.88
CA ARG A 204 -19.26 2.11 -31.32
C ARG A 204 -19.58 2.22 -29.83
N CYS A 205 -18.93 3.15 -29.14
CA CYS A 205 -19.04 3.41 -27.71
C CYS A 205 -19.67 4.78 -27.42
N GLU A 206 -20.36 4.89 -26.29
CA GLU A 206 -20.91 6.16 -25.82
C GLU A 206 -19.81 7.10 -25.31
N GLY A 207 -19.95 8.40 -25.57
CA GLY A 207 -19.05 9.44 -25.07
C GLY A 207 -19.03 10.72 -25.90
N ALA A 208 -18.24 11.69 -25.46
CA ALA A 208 -18.20 13.03 -26.05
C ALA A 208 -17.61 13.03 -27.47
N ALA A 209 -18.09 13.94 -28.32
CA ALA A 209 -17.63 14.05 -29.70
C ALA A 209 -16.12 14.33 -29.80
N GLY A 210 -15.57 15.12 -28.86
CA GLY A 210 -14.13 15.43 -28.81
C GLY A 210 -13.23 14.24 -28.46
N ASP A 211 -13.80 13.11 -28.04
CA ASP A 211 -13.05 11.90 -27.70
C ASP A 211 -12.99 10.88 -28.83
N ARG A 212 -13.80 11.08 -29.88
CA ARG A 212 -13.84 10.18 -31.05
C ARG A 212 -12.58 10.26 -31.94
N THR A 213 -11.70 11.21 -31.67
CA THR A 213 -10.46 11.46 -32.42
C THR A 213 -9.21 11.24 -31.59
N LYS A 214 -9.30 10.44 -30.52
CA LYS A 214 -8.24 10.25 -29.54
C LYS A 214 -8.06 8.77 -29.26
N LEU A 215 -6.90 8.40 -28.72
CA LEU A 215 -6.52 7.04 -28.36
C LEU A 215 -5.92 7.01 -26.95
N GLN A 216 -6.29 6.00 -26.19
CA GLN A 216 -5.70 5.71 -24.88
C GLN A 216 -5.75 4.22 -24.58
N LEU A 217 -4.97 3.78 -23.60
CA LEU A 217 -4.97 2.41 -23.10
C LEU A 217 -4.35 2.40 -21.70
N ALA A 218 -4.91 1.63 -20.76
CA ALA A 218 -4.27 1.47 -19.44
C ALA A 218 -3.01 0.63 -19.57
N ASP A 219 -3.17 -0.60 -20.08
CA ASP A 219 -2.11 -1.60 -20.07
C ASP A 219 -2.17 -2.53 -21.29
N TRP A 220 -0.99 -3.02 -21.71
CA TRP A 220 -0.74 -4.08 -22.68
C TRP A 220 0.17 -5.18 -22.09
N THR A 221 -0.39 -6.00 -21.20
CA THR A 221 0.31 -7.12 -20.58
C THR A 221 0.62 -8.23 -21.58
N LEU A 222 1.90 -8.49 -21.85
CA LEU A 222 2.37 -9.66 -22.58
C LEU A 222 2.37 -10.93 -21.72
N ARG A 223 1.72 -11.99 -22.20
CA ARG A 223 1.59 -13.26 -21.46
C ARG A 223 2.29 -14.41 -22.15
N GLY A 224 2.92 -15.26 -21.36
CA GLY A 224 3.65 -16.43 -21.82
C GLY A 224 3.51 -17.60 -20.85
N LEU A 225 3.93 -18.79 -21.28
CA LEU A 225 3.98 -19.94 -20.38
C LEU A 225 5.26 -19.90 -19.54
N ALA A 226 5.17 -20.24 -18.26
CA ALA A 226 6.31 -20.24 -17.34
C ALA A 226 7.51 -21.02 -17.92
N ASP A 227 8.73 -20.56 -17.66
CA ASP A 227 9.95 -21.25 -18.13
C ASP A 227 10.04 -22.68 -17.56
N GLY A 228 10.54 -23.64 -18.36
CA GLY A 228 10.60 -25.06 -17.98
C GLY A 228 9.42 -25.91 -18.45
N GLY A 229 9.49 -27.23 -18.23
CA GLY A 229 8.54 -28.19 -18.79
C GLY A 229 7.19 -28.31 -18.04
N VAL A 230 7.15 -27.93 -16.76
CA VAL A 230 5.98 -28.04 -15.88
C VAL A 230 6.00 -26.90 -14.86
N SER A 231 4.84 -26.30 -14.58
CA SER A 231 4.63 -25.30 -13.53
C SER A 231 3.18 -25.30 -13.05
N PRO A 232 2.89 -24.80 -11.83
CA PRO A 232 1.51 -24.54 -11.39
C PRO A 232 0.78 -23.62 -12.36
N LEU A 233 -0.55 -23.67 -12.37
CA LEU A 233 -1.39 -22.72 -13.09
C LEU A 233 -0.98 -21.29 -12.71
N GLY A 234 -0.94 -20.42 -13.72
CA GLY A 234 -0.88 -18.99 -13.50
C GLY A 234 -2.16 -18.53 -12.84
N VAL A 235 -2.06 -17.58 -11.93
CA VAL A 235 -3.23 -16.84 -11.45
C VAL A 235 -2.92 -15.35 -11.50
N SER A 236 -3.95 -14.51 -11.60
CA SER A 236 -3.81 -13.04 -11.60
C SER A 236 -5.16 -12.43 -11.24
N VAL A 237 -5.15 -11.35 -10.45
CA VAL A 237 -6.36 -10.58 -10.16
C VAL A 237 -6.50 -9.52 -11.24
N GLU A 238 -7.64 -9.51 -11.93
CA GLU A 238 -7.90 -8.65 -13.07
C GLU A 238 -9.34 -8.14 -12.98
N ASN A 239 -9.58 -6.93 -13.51
CA ASN A 239 -10.93 -6.48 -13.77
C ASN A 239 -11.51 -7.41 -14.83
N ALA A 240 -12.47 -8.24 -14.41
CA ALA A 240 -12.91 -9.41 -15.12
C ALA A 240 -13.37 -9.03 -16.54
N ASP A 241 -13.26 -10.00 -17.46
CA ASP A 241 -13.68 -9.81 -18.85
C ASP A 241 -15.18 -9.42 -18.97
N SER A 242 -15.71 -9.36 -20.20
CA SER A 242 -17.10 -8.94 -20.43
C SER A 242 -18.17 -9.75 -19.68
N GLY A 243 -17.84 -10.92 -19.13
CA GLY A 243 -18.73 -11.67 -18.24
C GLY A 243 -18.82 -11.11 -16.80
N GLY A 244 -17.97 -10.15 -16.42
CA GLY A 244 -17.91 -9.52 -15.09
C GLY A 244 -17.33 -10.40 -13.99
N ALA A 245 -17.11 -9.83 -12.80
CA ALA A 245 -16.77 -10.56 -11.58
C ALA A 245 -18.04 -11.17 -10.93
N ALA A 246 -17.89 -12.01 -9.91
CA ALA A 246 -19.07 -12.59 -9.24
C ALA A 246 -19.79 -11.53 -8.40
N ASP A 247 -18.99 -10.67 -7.76
CA ASP A 247 -19.37 -9.39 -7.20
C ASP A 247 -18.38 -8.32 -7.69
N GLY A 248 -18.81 -7.05 -7.72
CA GLY A 248 -17.94 -5.95 -8.13
C GLY A 248 -17.42 -6.07 -9.58
N SER A 249 -16.12 -5.85 -9.77
CA SER A 249 -15.47 -5.78 -11.08
C SER A 249 -14.23 -6.66 -11.20
N TYR A 250 -13.59 -7.11 -10.11
CA TYR A 250 -12.32 -7.84 -10.17
C TYR A 250 -12.48 -9.27 -9.69
N ALA A 251 -11.82 -10.22 -10.38
CA ALA A 251 -11.80 -11.61 -9.98
C ALA A 251 -10.43 -12.24 -10.20
N LEU A 252 -10.19 -13.40 -9.59
CA LEU A 252 -8.97 -14.17 -9.80
C LEU A 252 -9.07 -15.01 -11.08
N ARG A 253 -8.34 -14.62 -12.11
CA ARG A 253 -8.12 -15.43 -13.29
C ARG A 253 -7.18 -16.58 -12.97
N TYR A 254 -7.46 -17.79 -13.45
CA TYR A 254 -6.50 -18.90 -13.50
C TYR A 254 -6.24 -19.32 -14.93
N ALA A 255 -5.00 -19.68 -15.26
CA ALA A 255 -4.60 -19.94 -16.64
C ALA A 255 -3.40 -20.87 -16.82
N GLY A 256 -3.43 -21.70 -17.85
CA GLY A 256 -2.31 -22.54 -18.25
C GLY A 256 -2.61 -23.46 -19.42
N ARG A 257 -1.71 -24.42 -19.67
CA ARG A 257 -1.87 -25.42 -20.72
C ARG A 257 -1.47 -26.81 -20.26
N VAL A 258 -2.06 -27.82 -20.89
CA VAL A 258 -1.72 -29.23 -20.73
C VAL A 258 -0.75 -29.65 -21.86
N PRO A 259 0.54 -29.94 -21.57
CA PRO A 259 1.50 -30.25 -22.62
C PRO A 259 1.28 -31.62 -23.28
N LYS A 260 0.81 -32.62 -22.53
CA LYS A 260 0.67 -34.01 -22.99
C LYS A 260 -0.68 -34.60 -22.58
N ALA A 261 -1.16 -35.60 -23.31
CA ALA A 261 -2.36 -36.33 -22.89
C ALA A 261 -2.10 -37.15 -21.61
N GLY A 262 -3.12 -37.30 -20.76
CA GLY A 262 -3.07 -38.06 -19.50
C GLY A 262 -3.28 -37.19 -18.26
N PRO A 263 -3.03 -37.73 -17.05
CA PRO A 263 -3.32 -37.01 -15.81
C PRO A 263 -2.57 -35.69 -15.68
N ALA A 264 -3.30 -34.61 -15.44
CA ALA A 264 -2.80 -33.25 -15.24
C ALA A 264 -3.26 -32.70 -13.89
N ARG A 265 -2.31 -32.15 -13.12
CA ARG A 265 -2.56 -31.63 -11.78
C ARG A 265 -1.81 -30.33 -11.55
N SER A 266 -2.44 -29.42 -10.84
CA SER A 266 -1.80 -28.21 -10.33
C SER A 266 -2.35 -27.86 -8.96
N SER A 267 -1.52 -27.30 -8.10
CA SER A 267 -1.92 -26.63 -6.87
C SER A 267 -1.16 -25.31 -6.77
N VAL A 268 -1.89 -24.23 -6.48
CA VAL A 268 -1.38 -22.87 -6.35
C VAL A 268 -1.79 -22.33 -4.98
N VAL A 269 -0.85 -21.78 -4.23
CA VAL A 269 -1.15 -21.11 -2.95
C VAL A 269 -1.80 -19.75 -3.25
N LEU A 270 -3.04 -19.54 -2.80
CA LEU A 270 -3.72 -18.26 -2.93
C LEU A 270 -3.51 -17.37 -1.71
N ARG A 271 -3.48 -17.98 -0.51
CA ARG A 271 -3.24 -17.31 0.76
C ARG A 271 -2.58 -18.27 1.74
N SER A 272 -1.55 -17.81 2.44
CA SER A 272 -0.87 -18.53 3.51
C SER A 272 -0.87 -17.74 4.81
N GLY A 273 -0.42 -18.36 5.91
CA GLY A 273 -0.30 -17.67 7.19
C GLY A 273 -1.65 -17.31 7.82
N LEU A 274 -2.72 -18.00 7.42
CA LEU A 274 -4.03 -17.85 8.05
C LEU A 274 -4.03 -18.45 9.45
N ASP A 275 -4.95 -17.96 10.29
CA ASP A 275 -5.24 -18.56 11.59
C ASP A 275 -6.75 -18.62 11.84
N VAL A 276 -7.49 -19.23 10.91
CA VAL A 276 -8.96 -19.28 10.96
C VAL A 276 -9.42 -20.51 11.73
N LEU A 277 -9.92 -20.33 12.94
CA LEU A 277 -10.55 -21.39 13.73
C LEU A 277 -11.89 -21.81 13.11
N LEU A 278 -12.11 -23.10 12.90
CA LEU A 278 -13.39 -23.60 12.39
C LEU A 278 -14.38 -23.84 13.53
N GLY A 279 -15.58 -23.27 13.42
CA GLY A 279 -16.72 -23.52 14.33
C GLY A 279 -17.66 -24.62 13.81
N GLU A 280 -18.67 -24.99 14.61
CA GLU A 280 -19.61 -26.08 14.31
C GLU A 280 -20.51 -25.84 13.09
N GLY A 281 -20.65 -24.59 12.65
CA GLY A 281 -21.37 -24.20 11.43
C GLY A 281 -20.49 -23.53 10.37
N ALA A 282 -19.18 -23.78 10.41
CA ALA A 282 -18.25 -23.21 9.45
C ALA A 282 -18.49 -23.79 8.04
N THR A 283 -18.43 -22.92 7.04
CA THR A 283 -18.56 -23.27 5.62
C THR A 283 -17.38 -22.72 4.83
N LEU A 284 -17.00 -23.40 3.75
CA LEU A 284 -16.21 -22.82 2.67
C LEU A 284 -17.11 -22.62 1.45
N SER A 285 -17.14 -21.43 0.90
CA SER A 285 -17.78 -21.16 -0.38
C SER A 285 -16.87 -20.36 -1.32
N TRP A 286 -17.07 -20.49 -2.63
CA TRP A 286 -16.42 -19.67 -3.64
C TRP A 286 -17.24 -19.64 -4.93
N ALA A 287 -17.15 -18.55 -5.69
CA ALA A 287 -17.69 -18.46 -7.03
C ALA A 287 -16.65 -18.93 -8.07
N VAL A 288 -17.10 -19.59 -9.13
CA VAL A 288 -16.25 -20.06 -10.21
C VAL A 288 -16.94 -19.94 -11.57
N ARG A 289 -16.19 -19.48 -12.58
CA ARG A 289 -16.60 -19.41 -13.99
C ARG A 289 -15.50 -19.99 -14.89
N PRO A 290 -15.55 -21.28 -15.25
CA PRO A 290 -14.63 -21.86 -16.22
C PRO A 290 -14.98 -21.42 -17.65
N GLN A 291 -13.98 -21.14 -18.49
CA GLN A 291 -14.23 -20.74 -19.89
C GLN A 291 -14.66 -21.91 -20.79
N ASP A 292 -14.29 -23.14 -20.42
CA ASP A 292 -14.66 -24.35 -21.15
C ASP A 292 -14.67 -25.59 -20.25
N ALA A 293 -15.05 -26.74 -20.83
CA ALA A 293 -15.10 -28.01 -20.11
C ALA A 293 -13.72 -28.47 -19.59
N ALA A 294 -12.62 -28.16 -20.31
CA ALA A 294 -11.27 -28.53 -19.87
C ALA A 294 -10.83 -27.72 -18.64
N SER A 295 -11.43 -26.55 -18.44
CA SER A 295 -11.16 -25.62 -17.35
C SER A 295 -12.00 -25.88 -16.10
N ALA A 296 -13.08 -26.67 -16.20
CA ALA A 296 -14.00 -26.95 -15.10
C ALA A 296 -13.45 -27.89 -13.99
N HIS A 297 -12.22 -28.39 -14.13
CA HIS A 297 -11.56 -29.31 -13.18
C HIS A 297 -10.90 -28.61 -11.99
N VAL A 298 -11.34 -27.39 -11.65
CA VAL A 298 -10.80 -26.59 -10.54
C VAL A 298 -11.61 -26.73 -9.24
N SER A 299 -10.93 -26.55 -8.10
CA SER A 299 -11.51 -26.47 -6.75
C SER A 299 -10.67 -25.58 -5.84
N VAL A 300 -11.24 -25.16 -4.70
CA VAL A 300 -10.51 -24.46 -3.63
C VAL A 300 -10.29 -25.45 -2.48
N ASP A 301 -9.02 -25.79 -2.22
CA ASP A 301 -8.61 -26.70 -1.15
C ASP A 301 -8.12 -25.91 0.07
N LEU A 302 -8.24 -26.50 1.26
CA LEU A 302 -7.78 -25.89 2.52
C LEU A 302 -6.64 -26.69 3.13
N VAL A 303 -5.64 -26.00 3.69
CA VAL A 303 -4.66 -26.61 4.57
C VAL A 303 -5.01 -26.24 6.00
N HIS A 304 -5.09 -27.24 6.88
CA HIS A 304 -5.52 -27.04 8.25
C HIS A 304 -4.71 -27.88 9.23
N THR A 305 -4.64 -27.42 10.48
CA THR A 305 -3.98 -28.10 11.59
C THR A 305 -5.00 -28.69 12.56
N ASP A 306 -4.54 -29.56 13.47
CA ASP A 306 -5.32 -29.91 14.65
C ASP A 306 -5.43 -28.72 15.62
N ALA A 307 -6.23 -28.84 16.68
CA ALA A 307 -6.45 -27.75 17.63
C ALA A 307 -5.16 -27.23 18.31
N ASN A 308 -4.08 -28.02 18.30
CA ASN A 308 -2.79 -27.69 18.88
C ASN A 308 -1.79 -27.12 17.86
N GLY A 309 -2.16 -26.97 16.59
CA GLY A 309 -1.31 -26.44 15.53
C GLY A 309 -0.17 -27.38 15.08
N ARG A 310 -0.19 -28.66 15.45
CA ARG A 310 0.98 -29.56 15.27
C ARG A 310 0.94 -30.40 14.00
N HIS A 311 -0.26 -30.78 13.54
CA HIS A 311 -0.42 -31.73 12.43
C HIS A 311 -1.19 -31.13 11.27
N THR A 312 -0.46 -30.76 10.21
CA THR A 312 -1.02 -30.22 8.97
C THR A 312 -1.67 -31.31 8.11
N ARG A 313 -2.87 -31.04 7.60
CA ARG A 313 -3.60 -31.87 6.63
C ARG A 313 -4.20 -31.00 5.53
N VAL A 314 -4.41 -31.58 4.35
CA VAL A 314 -5.10 -30.93 3.23
C VAL A 314 -6.52 -31.48 3.17
N LEU A 315 -7.51 -30.59 3.18
CA LEU A 315 -8.89 -30.88 2.81
C LEU A 315 -9.04 -30.65 1.30
N THR A 316 -9.24 -31.74 0.57
CA THR A 316 -9.56 -31.69 -0.86
C THR A 316 -11.06 -31.55 -1.06
N THR A 317 -11.49 -30.51 -1.76
CA THR A 317 -12.91 -30.21 -1.96
C THR A 317 -13.43 -30.72 -3.32
N PRO A 318 -14.76 -30.82 -3.50
CA PRO A 318 -15.36 -31.20 -4.78
C PRO A 318 -14.97 -30.22 -5.90
N GLN A 319 -14.74 -30.77 -7.09
CA GLN A 319 -14.51 -29.97 -8.30
C GLN A 319 -15.81 -29.41 -8.88
N ALA A 320 -15.70 -28.27 -9.57
CA ALA A 320 -16.87 -27.59 -10.13
C ALA A 320 -17.70 -28.46 -11.09
N GLY A 321 -17.09 -29.36 -11.86
CA GLY A 321 -17.77 -30.20 -12.85
C GLY A 321 -18.32 -31.56 -12.39
N ARG A 322 -18.33 -31.89 -11.08
CA ARG A 322 -18.70 -33.24 -10.59
C ARG A 322 -19.92 -33.31 -9.66
N SER A 323 -20.66 -32.22 -9.43
CA SER A 323 -21.76 -32.18 -8.43
C SER A 323 -23.12 -32.75 -8.88
N GLY A 324 -23.21 -33.52 -9.97
CA GLY A 324 -24.49 -34.15 -10.38
C GLY A 324 -25.55 -33.19 -10.92
N GLU A 325 -25.21 -31.92 -11.10
CA GLU A 325 -26.05 -30.87 -11.71
C GLU A 325 -25.63 -30.64 -13.18
N PRO A 326 -26.49 -30.03 -14.03
CA PRO A 326 -26.21 -29.85 -15.46
C PRO A 326 -24.84 -29.22 -15.71
N ALA A 327 -24.17 -29.63 -16.79
CA ALA A 327 -22.88 -29.10 -17.20
C ALA A 327 -22.93 -27.56 -17.26
N ALA A 328 -21.96 -26.89 -16.63
CA ALA A 328 -21.82 -25.44 -16.65
C ALA A 328 -21.91 -24.94 -18.11
N THR A 329 -22.80 -23.99 -18.36
CA THR A 329 -22.73 -23.22 -19.61
C THR A 329 -21.45 -22.38 -19.57
N PRO A 330 -20.71 -22.23 -20.69
CA PRO A 330 -19.43 -21.52 -20.75
C PRO A 330 -19.37 -20.07 -20.21
N ASP A 331 -20.48 -19.47 -19.78
CA ASP A 331 -20.59 -18.03 -19.50
C ASP A 331 -21.20 -17.66 -18.13
N GLY A 332 -21.55 -18.64 -17.28
CA GLY A 332 -22.25 -18.38 -16.01
C GLY A 332 -21.40 -18.59 -14.75
N TRP A 333 -21.43 -17.63 -13.82
CA TRP A 333 -20.89 -17.82 -12.47
C TRP A 333 -21.65 -18.89 -11.69
N ARG A 334 -20.93 -19.72 -10.94
CA ARG A 334 -21.51 -20.72 -10.03
C ARG A 334 -20.86 -20.65 -8.67
N THR A 335 -21.68 -20.64 -7.61
CA THR A 335 -21.19 -20.74 -6.23
C THR A 335 -21.09 -22.20 -5.80
N VAL A 336 -19.92 -22.60 -5.30
CA VAL A 336 -19.70 -23.89 -4.64
C VAL A 336 -19.73 -23.66 -3.14
N SER A 337 -20.32 -24.58 -2.37
CA SER A 337 -20.33 -24.52 -0.91
C SER A 337 -20.02 -25.90 -0.32
N VAL A 338 -19.19 -25.91 0.72
CA VAL A 338 -18.72 -27.11 1.44
C VAL A 338 -18.93 -26.90 2.93
N ASP A 339 -19.65 -27.82 3.56
CA ASP A 339 -19.78 -27.86 5.02
C ASP A 339 -18.46 -28.29 5.68
N LEU A 340 -18.01 -27.51 6.66
CA LEU A 340 -16.79 -27.76 7.43
C LEU A 340 -17.08 -28.10 8.89
N GLY A 341 -18.34 -28.28 9.29
CA GLY A 341 -18.70 -28.54 10.70
C GLY A 341 -17.97 -29.75 11.31
N ALA A 342 -17.69 -30.79 10.52
CA ALA A 342 -16.91 -31.95 10.95
C ALA A 342 -15.43 -31.64 11.29
N LEU A 343 -14.94 -30.46 10.91
CA LEU A 343 -13.60 -29.96 11.21
C LEU A 343 -13.60 -28.90 12.33
N ALA A 344 -14.71 -28.72 13.04
CA ALA A 344 -14.79 -27.79 14.16
C ALA A 344 -13.63 -27.99 15.17
N GLY A 345 -13.06 -26.88 15.64
CA GLY A 345 -11.89 -26.83 16.51
C GLY A 345 -10.53 -26.90 15.79
N ARG A 346 -10.49 -27.16 14.48
CA ARG A 346 -9.27 -27.10 13.67
C ARG A 346 -8.99 -25.68 13.19
N ARG A 347 -7.74 -25.40 12.82
CA ARG A 347 -7.31 -24.08 12.31
C ARG A 347 -6.86 -24.17 10.86
N VAL A 348 -7.44 -23.35 9.98
CA VAL A 348 -7.02 -23.23 8.57
C VAL A 348 -5.85 -22.27 8.49
N THR A 349 -4.79 -22.73 7.83
CA THR A 349 -3.51 -22.03 7.69
C THR A 349 -3.22 -21.59 6.26
N GLU A 350 -3.91 -22.17 5.28
CA GLU A 350 -3.67 -21.90 3.86
C GLU A 350 -4.92 -22.18 3.01
N VAL A 351 -5.08 -21.41 1.94
CA VAL A 351 -6.08 -21.61 0.89
C VAL A 351 -5.35 -21.84 -0.43
N ARG A 352 -5.74 -22.90 -1.15
CA ARG A 352 -5.12 -23.31 -2.41
C ARG A 352 -6.13 -23.40 -3.54
N LEU A 353 -5.76 -22.95 -4.72
CA LEU A 353 -6.42 -23.36 -5.96
C LEU A 353 -5.86 -24.72 -6.39
N ARG A 354 -6.73 -25.68 -6.69
CA ARG A 354 -6.34 -26.98 -7.25
C ARG A 354 -6.98 -27.19 -8.61
N TYR A 355 -6.22 -27.79 -9.53
CA TYR A 355 -6.69 -28.38 -10.79
C TYR A 355 -6.31 -29.86 -10.79
N ASP A 356 -7.24 -30.74 -11.18
CA ASP A 356 -6.98 -32.19 -11.30
C ASP A 356 -7.86 -32.82 -12.38
N ASP A 357 -7.31 -33.02 -13.57
CA ASP A 357 -7.95 -33.76 -14.64
C ASP A 357 -7.23 -35.11 -14.81
N PRO A 358 -7.87 -36.24 -14.49
CA PRO A 358 -7.24 -37.56 -14.62
C PRO A 358 -6.98 -37.98 -16.07
N ALA A 359 -7.59 -37.33 -17.06
CA ALA A 359 -7.55 -37.71 -18.47
C ALA A 359 -7.48 -36.50 -19.41
N ALA A 360 -6.64 -35.52 -19.08
CA ALA A 360 -6.50 -34.30 -19.86
C ALA A 360 -6.01 -34.55 -21.29
N LYS A 361 -6.47 -33.74 -22.24
CA LYS A 361 -6.05 -33.81 -23.65
C LYS A 361 -4.79 -32.97 -23.86
N ALA A 362 -3.92 -33.41 -24.76
CA ALA A 362 -2.74 -32.63 -25.15
C ALA A 362 -3.15 -31.31 -25.81
N GLY A 363 -2.51 -30.22 -25.44
CA GLY A 363 -2.78 -28.89 -25.98
C GLY A 363 -3.97 -28.16 -25.36
N SER A 364 -4.73 -28.80 -24.46
CA SER A 364 -5.84 -28.16 -23.76
C SER A 364 -5.38 -26.86 -23.09
N ARG A 365 -6.14 -25.79 -23.31
CA ARG A 365 -6.06 -24.54 -22.55
C ARG A 365 -6.87 -24.73 -21.28
N ILE A 366 -6.33 -24.26 -20.17
CA ILE A 366 -7.00 -24.20 -18.87
C ILE A 366 -7.16 -22.72 -18.59
N SER A 367 -8.38 -22.23 -18.43
CA SER A 367 -8.65 -20.82 -18.25
C SER A 367 -10.02 -20.56 -17.62
N GLY A 368 -10.08 -19.65 -16.66
CA GLY A 368 -11.34 -19.25 -16.05
C GLY A 368 -11.14 -18.32 -14.87
N TRP A 369 -12.22 -18.09 -14.14
CA TRP A 369 -12.27 -17.14 -13.04
C TRP A 369 -12.73 -17.81 -11.75
N ILE A 370 -12.17 -17.37 -10.63
CA ILE A 370 -12.60 -17.68 -9.26
C ILE A 370 -12.78 -16.36 -8.55
N ASP A 371 -13.78 -16.32 -7.69
CA ASP A 371 -14.06 -15.15 -6.91
C ASP A 371 -14.68 -15.54 -5.57
N ASP A 372 -14.80 -14.55 -4.69
CA ASP A 372 -15.78 -14.59 -3.62
C ASP A 372 -15.58 -15.76 -2.64
N ILE A 373 -14.31 -16.10 -2.39
CA ILE A 373 -13.90 -17.18 -1.50
C ILE A 373 -14.23 -16.74 -0.08
N ARG A 374 -15.05 -17.50 0.65
CA ARG A 374 -15.45 -17.23 2.03
C ARG A 374 -15.26 -18.47 2.88
N LEU A 375 -14.57 -18.30 4.00
CA LEU A 375 -14.31 -19.32 5.01
C LEU A 375 -14.90 -18.85 6.34
N GLY A 376 -15.82 -19.63 6.91
CA GLY A 376 -16.50 -19.28 8.16
C GLY A 376 -17.69 -18.34 7.93
N LYS A 377 -18.09 -17.62 8.98
CA LYS A 377 -19.19 -16.63 8.92
C LYS A 377 -18.77 -15.30 9.56
N PRO A 378 -19.18 -14.16 8.98
CA PRO A 378 -18.94 -12.85 9.59
C PRO A 378 -19.71 -12.71 10.92
N VAL A 379 -19.27 -11.79 11.79
CA VAL A 379 -19.98 -11.47 13.04
C VAL A 379 -21.23 -10.66 12.72
N LEU A 380 -21.10 -9.67 11.84
CA LEU A 380 -22.21 -8.96 11.20
C LEU A 380 -21.88 -8.76 9.71
N ASP A 381 -22.90 -8.68 8.88
CA ASP A 381 -22.79 -8.35 7.46
C ASP A 381 -23.96 -7.45 7.03
N ALA A 382 -24.09 -7.20 5.73
CA ALA A 382 -25.17 -6.39 5.17
C ALA A 382 -26.59 -6.91 5.47
N SER A 383 -26.76 -8.14 5.96
CA SER A 383 -28.04 -8.68 6.41
C SER A 383 -28.41 -8.30 7.85
N ALA A 384 -27.51 -7.64 8.58
CA ALA A 384 -27.76 -7.20 9.94
C ALA A 384 -29.01 -6.31 10.04
N THR A 385 -29.83 -6.59 11.05
CA THR A 385 -30.98 -5.76 11.41
C THR A 385 -30.53 -4.65 12.34
N TRP A 386 -30.96 -3.42 12.05
CA TRP A 386 -30.63 -2.21 12.80
C TRP A 386 -31.89 -1.62 13.41
N ASP A 387 -31.79 -1.18 14.66
CA ASP A 387 -32.65 -0.11 15.14
C ASP A 387 -32.06 1.22 14.65
N TYR A 388 -32.87 2.03 14.00
CA TYR A 388 -32.43 3.30 13.42
C TYR A 388 -33.39 4.45 13.73
N LEU A 389 -32.85 5.67 13.71
CA LEU A 389 -33.55 6.92 13.94
C LEU A 389 -33.23 7.90 12.79
N ASP A 390 -34.28 8.33 12.10
CA ASP A 390 -34.30 9.31 11.01
C ASP A 390 -35.42 10.36 11.22
N ALA A 391 -35.85 10.52 12.47
CA ALA A 391 -36.93 11.45 12.82
C ALA A 391 -36.36 12.86 13.05
N PRO A 392 -36.96 13.90 12.46
CA PRO A 392 -36.50 15.27 12.64
C PRO A 392 -36.67 15.74 14.08
N ASP A 393 -35.72 16.55 14.55
CA ASP A 393 -35.75 17.21 15.87
C ASP A 393 -35.86 16.24 17.07
N VAL A 394 -35.48 14.97 16.91
CA VAL A 394 -35.47 13.97 17.99
C VAL A 394 -34.04 13.60 18.38
N ASP A 395 -33.65 13.96 19.59
CA ASP A 395 -32.36 13.56 20.16
C ASP A 395 -32.35 12.06 20.54
N PRO A 396 -31.46 11.22 19.97
CA PRO A 396 -31.38 9.80 20.28
C PRO A 396 -31.01 9.52 21.75
N ALA A 397 -30.36 10.48 22.43
CA ALA A 397 -30.02 10.38 23.84
C ALA A 397 -31.18 10.76 24.78
N ALA A 398 -32.34 11.17 24.24
CA ALA A 398 -33.51 11.61 25.00
C ALA A 398 -33.18 12.71 26.04
N GLY A 399 -32.32 13.68 25.68
CA GLY A 399 -31.93 14.78 26.56
C GLY A 399 -30.93 14.40 27.66
N ASN A 400 -30.29 13.23 27.57
CA ASN A 400 -29.20 12.85 28.47
C ASN A 400 -28.02 13.84 28.33
N ALA A 401 -27.38 14.17 29.46
CA ALA A 401 -26.19 15.02 29.46
C ALA A 401 -25.02 14.43 28.66
N ASP A 402 -24.90 13.10 28.62
CA ASP A 402 -24.03 12.40 27.69
C ASP A 402 -24.78 12.14 26.38
N ARG A 403 -24.43 12.90 25.34
CA ARG A 403 -25.03 12.78 24.00
C ARG A 403 -24.88 11.36 23.42
N THR A 404 -23.89 10.60 23.86
CA THR A 404 -23.59 9.26 23.35
C THR A 404 -24.26 8.14 24.15
N ALA A 405 -25.08 8.47 25.16
CA ALA A 405 -25.70 7.47 26.04
C ALA A 405 -26.54 6.41 25.30
N TRP A 406 -27.08 6.75 24.11
CA TRP A 406 -27.86 5.86 23.26
C TRP A 406 -27.04 4.71 22.62
N THR A 407 -25.71 4.83 22.61
CA THR A 407 -24.77 3.84 22.05
C THR A 407 -24.37 2.72 23.03
N ARG A 408 -24.84 2.80 24.28
CA ARG A 408 -24.50 1.85 25.35
C ARG A 408 -25.32 0.55 25.22
N PRO A 409 -24.84 -0.58 25.78
CA PRO A 409 -25.56 -1.86 25.73
C PRO A 409 -26.94 -1.82 26.40
N GLY A 410 -27.87 -2.64 25.89
CA GLY A 410 -29.26 -2.72 26.37
C GLY A 410 -30.23 -1.88 25.54
N SER A 411 -31.52 -1.89 25.84
CA SER A 411 -32.55 -1.21 25.03
C SER A 411 -32.26 0.29 24.82
N PRO A 412 -32.63 0.87 23.66
CA PRO A 412 -32.45 2.29 23.41
C PRO A 412 -33.22 3.15 24.42
N PRO A 413 -32.84 4.44 24.59
CA PRO A 413 -33.55 5.34 25.48
C PRO A 413 -35.06 5.37 25.17
N GLY A 414 -35.87 5.15 26.20
CA GLY A 414 -37.33 5.13 26.06
C GLY A 414 -37.89 6.50 25.69
N GLY A 415 -38.96 6.53 24.88
CA GLY A 415 -39.59 7.77 24.40
C GLY A 415 -39.02 8.29 23.06
N VAL A 416 -37.99 7.63 22.51
CA VAL A 416 -37.46 7.89 21.17
C VAL A 416 -38.09 6.92 20.17
N PRO A 417 -38.57 7.37 18.99
CA PRO A 417 -39.30 6.53 18.03
C PRO A 417 -38.34 5.74 17.12
N TRP A 418 -37.55 4.85 17.70
CA TRP A 418 -36.67 3.95 16.95
C TRP A 418 -37.48 3.04 16.01
N LYS A 419 -37.04 2.92 14.77
CA LYS A 419 -37.55 1.99 13.75
C LYS A 419 -36.60 0.81 13.65
N THR A 420 -37.04 -0.31 13.08
CA THR A 420 -36.18 -1.49 12.86
C THR A 420 -36.20 -1.91 11.40
N ALA A 421 -35.03 -2.04 10.76
CA ALA A 421 -34.92 -2.49 9.36
C ALA A 421 -33.51 -3.03 9.04
N THR A 422 -33.36 -3.65 7.87
CA THR A 422 -32.05 -4.05 7.32
C THR A 422 -31.56 -3.00 6.32
N GLY A 423 -30.25 -2.74 6.30
CA GLY A 423 -29.63 -1.89 5.29
C GLY A 423 -29.53 -2.54 3.90
N PRO A 424 -28.89 -1.87 2.93
CA PRO A 424 -28.35 -0.51 3.04
C PRO A 424 -29.45 0.56 3.17
N PHE A 425 -29.14 1.63 3.89
CA PHE A 425 -30.01 2.77 4.13
C PHE A 425 -29.62 3.92 3.22
N GLY A 426 -30.60 4.63 2.66
CA GLY A 426 -30.29 5.84 1.92
C GLY A 426 -31.49 6.59 1.36
N VAL A 427 -31.23 7.76 0.79
CA VAL A 427 -32.23 8.62 0.16
C VAL A 427 -31.51 9.57 -0.81
N LYS A 428 -32.15 9.92 -1.92
CA LYS A 428 -31.71 10.99 -2.84
C LYS A 428 -32.92 11.81 -3.24
N ASN A 429 -33.01 13.05 -2.80
CA ASN A 429 -34.19 13.90 -2.96
C ASN A 429 -35.47 13.16 -2.49
N GLN A 430 -36.39 12.86 -3.42
CA GLN A 430 -37.61 12.09 -3.16
C GLN A 430 -37.49 10.59 -3.51
N GLY A 431 -36.32 10.14 -3.97
CA GLY A 431 -36.03 8.78 -4.42
C GLY A 431 -34.95 8.08 -3.62
N THR A 432 -34.39 7.03 -4.22
CA THR A 432 -33.36 6.14 -3.63
C THR A 432 -32.25 5.79 -4.61
N ASP A 433 -32.19 6.50 -5.74
CA ASP A 433 -31.18 6.30 -6.77
C ASP A 433 -29.95 7.15 -6.44
N LEU A 434 -28.94 6.51 -5.85
CA LEU A 434 -27.60 7.08 -5.63
C LEU A 434 -26.58 6.50 -6.62
N GLY A 435 -27.02 5.79 -7.65
CA GLY A 435 -26.15 5.06 -8.57
C GLY A 435 -25.98 3.57 -8.23
N PRO A 436 -25.42 2.79 -9.18
CA PRO A 436 -25.36 1.32 -9.10
C PRO A 436 -24.49 0.79 -7.95
N ASP A 437 -23.50 1.55 -7.51
CA ASP A 437 -22.57 1.16 -6.44
C ASP A 437 -23.15 1.36 -5.02
N PHE A 438 -24.27 2.08 -4.91
CA PHE A 438 -24.90 2.47 -3.66
C PHE A 438 -26.38 2.03 -3.60
N PRO A 439 -26.66 0.72 -3.70
CA PRO A 439 -28.04 0.23 -3.67
C PRO A 439 -28.69 0.59 -2.33
N VAL A 440 -29.97 0.97 -2.37
CA VAL A 440 -30.76 1.31 -1.18
C VAL A 440 -31.87 0.27 -0.99
N ARG A 441 -31.92 -0.34 0.19
CA ARG A 441 -33.01 -1.24 0.59
C ARG A 441 -34.02 -0.55 1.50
N THR A 442 -33.53 0.26 2.42
CA THR A 442 -34.37 1.00 3.37
C THR A 442 -34.23 2.49 3.09
N ARG A 443 -35.33 3.11 2.67
CA ARG A 443 -35.35 4.56 2.42
C ARG A 443 -35.33 5.34 3.73
N LEU A 444 -34.44 6.33 3.82
CA LEU A 444 -34.38 7.29 4.92
C LEU A 444 -35.28 8.51 4.67
N ASN A 445 -35.70 9.17 5.74
CA ASN A 445 -36.32 10.50 5.67
C ASN A 445 -35.24 11.57 5.40
N LEU A 446 -35.36 12.31 4.29
CA LEU A 446 -34.42 13.40 3.98
C LEU A 446 -34.83 14.74 4.61
N HIS A 447 -36.09 15.16 4.43
CA HIS A 447 -36.56 16.49 4.84
C HIS A 447 -37.37 16.43 6.14
N LYS A 448 -37.20 17.44 7.00
CA LYS A 448 -37.92 17.53 8.28
C LYS A 448 -39.43 17.64 8.13
N ASP A 449 -39.90 18.28 7.06
CA ASP A 449 -41.31 18.46 6.75
C ASP A 449 -41.89 17.35 5.83
N GLY A 450 -41.04 16.41 5.41
CA GLY A 450 -41.41 15.29 4.56
C GLY A 450 -41.46 15.56 3.05
N SER A 451 -41.16 16.78 2.56
CA SER A 451 -41.19 17.02 1.10
C SER A 451 -40.23 18.07 0.54
N THR A 452 -40.02 19.21 1.23
CA THR A 452 -39.21 20.34 0.74
C THR A 452 -38.73 21.20 1.91
N GLY A 453 -37.44 21.49 2.00
CA GLY A 453 -36.91 22.39 3.05
C GLY A 453 -35.72 21.79 3.77
N ASP A 454 -35.48 22.24 5.01
CA ASP A 454 -34.35 21.80 5.82
C ASP A 454 -34.33 20.27 5.93
N THR A 455 -33.14 19.71 5.76
CA THR A 455 -32.91 18.26 5.88
C THR A 455 -32.84 17.82 7.34
N VAL A 456 -32.92 16.50 7.56
CA VAL A 456 -32.58 15.90 8.84
C VAL A 456 -31.07 16.07 9.05
N GLU A 457 -30.64 16.49 10.23
CA GLU A 457 -29.23 16.75 10.52
C GLU A 457 -28.37 15.48 10.53
N ALA A 458 -28.90 14.41 11.12
CA ALA A 458 -28.17 13.19 11.37
C ALA A 458 -29.07 11.97 11.48
N TYR A 459 -28.49 10.81 11.20
CA TYR A 459 -29.11 9.49 11.27
C TYR A 459 -28.36 8.64 12.29
N PHE A 460 -29.09 7.87 13.10
CA PHE A 460 -28.51 7.05 14.15
C PHE A 460 -28.89 5.59 13.96
N PHE A 461 -27.93 4.71 14.09
CA PHE A 461 -28.09 3.27 13.86
C PHE A 461 -27.49 2.50 15.04
N ARG A 462 -28.15 1.45 15.50
CA ARG A 462 -27.59 0.51 16.47
C ARG A 462 -28.03 -0.92 16.22
N THR A 463 -27.14 -1.87 16.51
CA THR A 463 -27.40 -3.31 16.39
C THR A 463 -26.60 -4.07 17.44
N ASP A 464 -27.15 -5.20 17.89
CA ASP A 464 -26.53 -6.06 18.89
C ASP A 464 -25.98 -7.33 18.23
N PHE A 465 -24.81 -7.76 18.68
CA PHE A 465 -24.22 -9.04 18.31
C PHE A 465 -23.66 -9.75 19.54
N THR A 466 -23.47 -11.07 19.45
CA THR A 466 -22.94 -11.87 20.57
C THR A 466 -21.59 -12.46 20.24
N MET A 467 -20.70 -12.53 21.23
CA MET A 467 -19.41 -13.20 21.13
C MET A 467 -19.13 -13.99 22.40
N ASP A 468 -18.61 -15.21 22.26
CA ASP A 468 -18.11 -15.99 23.39
C ASP A 468 -16.67 -15.58 23.76
N ARG A 469 -16.25 -15.94 24.97
CA ARG A 469 -14.92 -15.57 25.49
C ARG A 469 -13.78 -16.20 24.67
N ALA A 470 -13.93 -17.45 24.23
CA ALA A 470 -12.89 -18.14 23.49
C ALA A 470 -12.67 -17.50 22.11
N THR A 471 -13.73 -17.02 21.46
CA THR A 471 -13.64 -16.29 20.19
C THR A 471 -12.94 -14.94 20.36
N ILE A 472 -13.27 -14.18 21.43
CA ILE A 472 -12.59 -12.91 21.72
C ILE A 472 -11.10 -13.12 21.97
N ASP A 473 -10.75 -14.14 22.77
CA ASP A 473 -9.36 -14.46 23.10
C ASP A 473 -8.58 -14.95 21.86
N ALA A 474 -9.27 -15.51 20.86
CA ALA A 474 -8.68 -16.03 19.63
C ALA A 474 -8.62 -15.02 18.46
N SER A 475 -9.45 -13.97 18.42
CA SER A 475 -9.59 -13.11 17.23
C SER A 475 -8.66 -11.90 17.17
N GLY A 476 -8.00 -11.53 18.27
CA GLY A 476 -7.20 -10.29 18.37
C GLY A 476 -8.00 -8.98 18.29
N GLY A 477 -9.25 -9.06 17.80
CA GLY A 477 -10.21 -7.97 17.61
C GLY A 477 -11.12 -8.27 16.41
N LEU A 478 -11.89 -7.27 15.99
CA LEU A 478 -12.68 -7.30 14.76
C LEU A 478 -12.27 -6.14 13.86
N VAL A 479 -12.44 -6.32 12.56
CA VAL A 479 -12.39 -5.24 11.56
C VAL A 479 -13.79 -5.12 10.98
N GLY A 480 -14.27 -3.89 10.86
CA GLY A 480 -15.51 -3.60 10.16
C GLY A 480 -15.33 -2.55 9.08
N THR A 481 -16.29 -2.52 8.16
CA THR A 481 -16.31 -1.52 7.08
C THR A 481 -17.72 -0.96 6.94
N VAL A 482 -17.81 0.37 6.97
CA VAL A 482 -19.03 1.11 6.68
C VAL A 482 -18.87 1.90 5.39
N VAL A 483 -19.94 2.06 4.64
CA VAL A 483 -20.08 3.05 3.57
C VAL A 483 -21.06 4.09 4.04
N HIS A 484 -20.69 5.35 3.98
CA HIS A 484 -21.47 6.46 4.52
C HIS A 484 -21.40 7.67 3.63
N ASP A 485 -22.44 8.49 3.66
CA ASP A 485 -22.43 9.81 3.06
C ASP A 485 -22.02 10.86 4.11
N ASP A 486 -21.21 11.84 3.72
CA ASP A 486 -20.66 12.91 4.57
C ASP A 486 -19.79 12.46 5.77
N THR A 487 -20.32 12.57 7.00
CA THR A 487 -19.58 12.41 8.27
C THR A 487 -20.10 11.21 9.04
N VAL A 488 -19.20 10.37 9.59
CA VAL A 488 -19.58 9.18 10.37
C VAL A 488 -18.81 9.08 11.69
N THR A 489 -19.48 8.61 12.74
CA THR A 489 -18.83 8.14 13.98
C THR A 489 -19.30 6.74 14.32
N VAL A 490 -18.37 5.84 14.65
CA VAL A 490 -18.64 4.44 15.03
C VAL A 490 -18.35 4.22 16.51
N TYR A 491 -19.27 3.58 17.21
CA TYR A 491 -19.21 3.28 18.63
C TYR A 491 -19.39 1.79 18.89
N LEU A 492 -18.74 1.30 19.95
CA LEU A 492 -19.01 0.00 20.52
C LEU A 492 -19.21 0.12 22.03
N ASN A 493 -20.33 -0.41 22.52
CA ASN A 493 -20.63 -0.50 23.95
C ASN A 493 -20.51 0.86 24.68
N GLY A 494 -20.88 1.97 24.04
CA GLY A 494 -20.74 3.31 24.61
C GLY A 494 -19.40 4.02 24.33
N ARG A 495 -18.43 3.36 23.70
CA ARG A 495 -17.09 3.91 23.44
C ARG A 495 -16.90 4.21 21.96
N ARG A 496 -16.47 5.43 21.63
CA ARG A 496 -16.07 5.79 20.26
C ARG A 496 -14.89 4.90 19.82
N LEU A 497 -15.00 4.30 18.65
CA LEU A 497 -13.96 3.46 18.05
C LEU A 497 -13.23 4.16 16.91
N ALA A 498 -13.99 4.76 15.99
CA ALA A 498 -13.49 5.40 14.78
C ALA A 498 -14.45 6.51 14.35
N GLY A 499 -13.97 7.42 13.51
CA GLY A 499 -14.82 8.41 12.87
C GLY A 499 -14.13 9.05 11.66
N ARG A 500 -14.93 9.62 10.77
CA ARG A 500 -14.44 10.38 9.62
C ARG A 500 -15.12 11.74 9.62
N ASN A 501 -14.32 12.81 9.71
CA ASN A 501 -14.75 14.20 9.81
C ASN A 501 -15.59 14.53 11.06
N ASP A 502 -15.47 13.72 12.11
CA ASP A 502 -16.29 13.82 13.31
C ASP A 502 -15.68 14.67 14.43
N GLY A 503 -14.49 15.24 14.23
CA GLY A 503 -13.75 15.99 15.26
C GLY A 503 -14.47 17.24 15.78
N ALA A 504 -15.37 17.83 14.99
CA ALA A 504 -16.17 19.00 15.38
C ALA A 504 -17.56 18.62 15.94
N ILE A 505 -17.86 17.33 16.06
CA ILE A 505 -19.19 16.85 16.46
C ILE A 505 -19.41 17.06 17.96
N THR A 506 -20.27 18.02 18.32
CA THR A 506 -20.57 18.34 19.74
C THR A 506 -22.01 18.04 20.17
N LYS A 507 -22.93 17.84 19.23
CA LYS A 507 -24.36 17.55 19.49
C LYS A 507 -24.88 16.47 18.56
N ASN A 508 -25.88 15.69 18.99
CA ASN A 508 -26.50 14.70 18.11
C ASN A 508 -27.20 15.38 16.91
N LEU A 509 -27.95 16.46 17.15
CA LEU A 509 -28.64 17.19 16.11
C LEU A 509 -27.77 18.36 15.62
N GLN A 510 -26.85 18.08 14.71
CA GLN A 510 -26.02 19.08 14.05
C GLN A 510 -25.66 18.63 12.63
N TYR A 511 -25.49 19.59 11.73
CA TYR A 511 -24.81 19.37 10.45
C TYR A 511 -23.30 19.38 10.66
N GLN A 512 -22.58 18.62 9.83
CA GLN A 512 -21.13 18.61 9.84
C GLN A 512 -20.58 18.53 8.42
N THR A 513 -20.19 19.69 7.90
CA THR A 513 -19.46 19.76 6.64
C THR A 513 -18.08 19.11 6.80
N PRO A 514 -17.73 18.11 5.99
CA PRO A 514 -16.40 17.51 6.04
C PRO A 514 -15.29 18.54 5.77
N GLU A 515 -14.24 18.53 6.58
CA GLU A 515 -13.14 19.48 6.48
C GLU A 515 -12.48 19.43 5.09
N GLY A 516 -12.26 20.59 4.48
CA GLY A 516 -11.64 20.69 3.15
C GLY A 516 -12.52 20.27 1.97
N THR A 517 -13.82 20.03 2.19
CA THR A 517 -14.76 19.66 1.11
C THR A 517 -15.91 20.66 1.00
N SER A 518 -16.68 20.56 -0.08
CA SER A 518 -17.98 21.25 -0.23
C SER A 518 -19.16 20.43 0.31
N GLY A 519 -18.92 19.26 0.92
CA GLY A 519 -19.98 18.29 1.22
C GLY A 519 -20.63 17.69 -0.04
N GLN A 520 -19.98 17.81 -1.20
CA GLN A 520 -20.44 17.20 -2.45
C GLN A 520 -19.48 16.06 -2.81
N GLY A 521 -20.00 14.84 -2.87
CA GLY A 521 -19.23 13.65 -3.24
C GLY A 521 -20.07 12.38 -3.17
N ASP A 522 -19.54 11.29 -3.71
CA ASP A 522 -20.15 9.97 -3.57
C ASP A 522 -19.91 9.41 -2.15
N PRO A 523 -20.79 8.53 -1.64
CA PRO A 523 -20.58 7.87 -0.35
C PRO A 523 -19.22 7.19 -0.24
N LEU A 524 -18.59 7.35 0.91
CA LEU A 524 -17.22 6.93 1.19
C LEU A 524 -17.18 5.65 2.00
N ARG A 525 -16.25 4.76 1.65
CA ARG A 525 -15.94 3.56 2.42
C ARG A 525 -14.94 3.88 3.53
N THR A 526 -15.27 3.50 4.76
CA THR A 526 -14.43 3.69 5.95
C THR A 526 -14.30 2.39 6.73
N ALA A 527 -13.07 1.93 6.92
CA ALA A 527 -12.77 0.79 7.79
C ALA A 527 -12.63 1.26 9.25
N PHE A 528 -12.97 0.39 10.20
CA PHE A 528 -12.79 0.63 11.63
C PHE A 528 -12.34 -0.64 12.35
N VAL A 529 -11.64 -0.45 13.47
CA VAL A 529 -11.10 -1.53 14.29
C VAL A 529 -11.84 -1.63 15.61
N VAL A 530 -12.25 -2.84 15.97
CA VAL A 530 -12.71 -3.20 17.30
C VAL A 530 -11.59 -3.97 18.01
N PRO A 531 -10.82 -3.36 18.91
CA PRO A 531 -9.81 -4.11 19.66
C PRO A 531 -10.47 -5.14 20.57
N ALA A 532 -9.84 -6.31 20.77
CA ALA A 532 -10.38 -7.35 21.65
C ALA A 532 -10.69 -6.85 23.08
N SER A 533 -9.93 -5.87 23.57
CA SER A 533 -10.14 -5.22 24.87
C SER A 533 -11.45 -4.42 24.96
N ALA A 534 -12.06 -4.03 23.84
CA ALA A 534 -13.35 -3.35 23.81
C ALA A 534 -14.55 -4.32 23.77
N LEU A 535 -14.31 -5.58 23.44
CA LEU A 535 -15.31 -6.64 23.38
C LEU A 535 -15.61 -7.21 24.76
N ARG A 536 -16.84 -7.70 24.92
CA ARG A 536 -17.30 -8.39 26.12
C ARG A 536 -17.87 -9.74 25.73
N ALA A 537 -17.66 -10.76 26.57
CA ALA A 537 -18.35 -12.02 26.41
C ALA A 537 -19.87 -11.81 26.60
N GLY A 538 -20.68 -12.36 25.69
CA GLY A 538 -22.12 -12.08 25.60
C GLY A 538 -22.43 -10.98 24.59
N THR A 539 -23.43 -10.15 24.89
CA THR A 539 -23.94 -9.11 23.99
C THR A 539 -23.02 -7.90 23.93
N ASN A 540 -22.76 -7.44 22.70
CA ASN A 540 -22.10 -6.19 22.38
C ASN A 540 -23.02 -5.38 21.47
N THR A 541 -23.00 -4.05 21.62
CA THR A 541 -23.80 -3.12 20.80
C THR A 541 -22.87 -2.31 19.92
N LEU A 542 -23.03 -2.44 18.60
CA LEU A 542 -22.43 -1.56 17.60
C LEU A 542 -23.40 -0.42 17.30
N ALA A 543 -22.93 0.81 17.33
CA ALA A 543 -23.74 1.99 17.03
C ALA A 543 -23.00 2.94 16.10
N VAL A 544 -23.74 3.62 15.22
CA VAL A 544 -23.20 4.52 14.20
C VAL A 544 -24.07 5.77 14.11
N GLU A 545 -23.46 6.95 14.06
CA GLU A 545 -24.12 8.20 13.67
C GLU A 545 -23.56 8.67 12.32
N VAL A 546 -24.44 9.16 11.45
CA VAL A 546 -24.09 9.75 10.15
C VAL A 546 -24.68 11.16 10.12
N HIS A 547 -23.85 12.18 9.89
CA HIS A 547 -24.26 13.58 9.89
C HIS A 547 -24.18 14.15 8.48
N GLN A 548 -25.27 14.78 8.04
CA GLN A 548 -25.33 15.50 6.77
C GLN A 548 -24.40 16.73 6.81
N CYS A 549 -23.86 17.12 5.65
CA CYS A 549 -22.96 18.26 5.55
C CYS A 549 -23.63 19.60 5.89
N ASP A 550 -24.86 19.82 5.42
CA ASP A 550 -25.67 21.01 5.68
C ASP A 550 -27.17 20.78 5.41
N ARG A 551 -27.96 21.83 5.63
CA ARG A 551 -29.44 21.86 5.49
C ARG A 551 -29.96 21.67 4.07
N THR A 552 -29.09 21.73 3.07
CA THR A 552 -29.41 21.62 1.65
C THR A 552 -28.90 20.34 1.01
N SER A 553 -28.33 19.42 1.81
CA SER A 553 -27.86 18.13 1.31
C SER A 553 -28.97 17.38 0.55
N SER A 554 -28.59 16.75 -0.55
CA SER A 554 -29.56 16.09 -1.44
C SER A 554 -29.73 14.60 -1.17
N ASP A 555 -28.86 14.01 -0.35
CA ASP A 555 -28.72 12.58 -0.15
C ASP A 555 -28.20 12.25 1.23
N ALA A 556 -28.44 11.00 1.63
CA ALA A 556 -27.78 10.37 2.75
C ALA A 556 -27.61 8.88 2.44
N TYR A 557 -26.54 8.27 2.94
CA TYR A 557 -26.29 6.85 2.78
C TYR A 557 -25.63 6.23 4.02
N PHE A 558 -26.03 5.00 4.36
CA PHE A 558 -25.34 4.17 5.36
C PHE A 558 -25.46 2.68 5.03
N ARG A 559 -24.32 1.99 5.03
CA ARG A 559 -24.21 0.54 4.90
C ARG A 559 -23.11 0.01 5.81
N LEU A 560 -23.38 -1.05 6.56
CA LEU A 560 -22.33 -1.92 7.10
C LEU A 560 -22.08 -3.03 6.08
N ASP A 561 -20.86 -3.13 5.56
CA ASP A 561 -20.50 -4.22 4.66
C ASP A 561 -20.24 -5.51 5.44
N SER A 562 -19.37 -5.42 6.44
CA SER A 562 -19.06 -6.53 7.32
C SER A 562 -18.47 -6.06 8.64
N LEU A 563 -18.56 -6.92 9.65
CA LEU A 563 -17.80 -6.92 10.88
C LEU A 563 -17.27 -8.33 11.07
N VAL A 564 -15.96 -8.50 11.02
CA VAL A 564 -15.32 -9.83 10.95
C VAL A 564 -14.15 -9.94 11.93
N PRO A 565 -13.84 -11.14 12.45
CA PRO A 565 -12.57 -11.39 13.13
C PRO A 565 -11.38 -10.96 12.28
N ALA A 566 -10.46 -10.20 12.89
CA ALA A 566 -9.28 -9.72 12.18
C ALA A 566 -8.41 -10.89 11.69
N GLN A 567 -7.90 -10.78 10.46
CA GLN A 567 -6.96 -11.75 9.88
C GLN A 567 -5.63 -11.03 9.65
N GLY A 568 -4.73 -11.11 10.63
CA GLY A 568 -3.42 -10.41 10.60
C GLY A 568 -3.37 -9.19 11.52
N SER A 569 -2.50 -8.24 11.19
CA SER A 569 -2.30 -7.03 11.99
C SER A 569 -3.47 -6.07 11.86
N LEU A 570 -4.09 -5.74 12.99
CA LEU A 570 -5.06 -4.66 13.06
C LEU A 570 -4.38 -3.30 12.85
N PRO A 571 -4.98 -2.36 12.10
CA PRO A 571 -4.58 -0.95 12.11
C PRO A 571 -4.44 -0.40 13.53
N PHE A 572 -3.65 0.67 13.70
CA PHE A 572 -3.71 1.43 14.94
C PHE A 572 -5.10 2.01 15.15
N THR A 573 -5.56 2.03 16.40
CA THR A 573 -6.80 2.73 16.73
C THR A 573 -6.59 4.26 16.62
N ASP A 574 -7.68 5.01 16.41
CA ASP A 574 -7.65 6.47 16.48
C ASP A 574 -6.99 6.96 17.77
N GLU A 575 -7.32 6.33 18.90
CA GLU A 575 -6.75 6.64 20.22
C GLU A 575 -5.22 6.51 20.23
N GLN A 576 -4.67 5.46 19.61
CA GLN A 576 -3.22 5.28 19.50
C GLN A 576 -2.59 6.37 18.62
N LEU A 577 -3.20 6.70 17.49
CA LEU A 577 -2.67 7.70 16.56
C LEU A 577 -2.80 9.14 17.10
N SER A 578 -3.87 9.44 17.83
CA SER A 578 -4.13 10.76 18.42
C SER A 578 -3.38 11.00 19.73
N THR A 579 -2.76 9.97 20.31
CA THR A 579 -1.98 10.12 21.54
C THR A 579 -0.76 11.00 21.28
N VAL A 580 -0.62 12.06 22.07
CA VAL A 580 0.55 12.94 22.08
C VAL A 580 1.66 12.28 22.88
N HIS A 581 2.81 12.10 22.24
CA HIS A 581 4.02 11.54 22.80
C HIS A 581 5.05 12.65 23.07
N ASP A 582 6.09 12.37 23.88
CA ASP A 582 7.12 13.38 24.20
C ASP A 582 7.87 13.83 22.95
N SER A 583 8.08 12.91 22.01
CA SER A 583 8.65 13.17 20.68
C SER A 583 7.81 14.05 19.76
N ASP A 584 6.54 14.33 20.09
CA ASP A 584 5.72 15.31 19.36
C ASP A 584 6.06 16.75 19.71
N ARG A 585 6.92 16.96 20.70
CA ARG A 585 7.40 18.28 21.13
C ARG A 585 8.86 18.41 20.75
N LEU A 586 9.18 19.47 20.01
CA LEU A 586 10.58 19.81 19.74
C LEU A 586 11.29 20.18 21.04
N PRO A 587 12.57 19.79 21.21
CA PRO A 587 13.37 20.29 22.33
C PRO A 587 13.50 21.81 22.25
N ALA A 588 13.70 22.45 23.39
CA ALA A 588 14.09 23.86 23.39
C ALA A 588 15.47 24.03 22.74
N ALA A 589 15.62 25.04 21.87
CA ALA A 589 16.94 25.46 21.42
C ALA A 589 17.73 26.03 22.61
N PRO A 590 19.03 25.74 22.75
CA PRO A 590 19.88 26.31 23.79
C PRO A 590 19.95 27.84 23.82
N ASP A 591 19.73 28.50 22.68
CA ASP A 591 19.69 29.96 22.57
C ASP A 591 18.28 30.57 22.79
N GLY A 592 17.29 29.72 23.10
CA GLY A 592 15.89 30.12 23.28
C GLY A 592 15.11 30.37 21.99
N GLY A 593 15.72 30.15 20.82
CA GLY A 593 15.08 30.27 19.52
C GLY A 593 14.32 29.03 19.06
N ASP A 594 14.00 29.01 17.77
CA ASP A 594 13.41 27.84 17.10
C ASP A 594 14.44 26.70 16.98
N TYR A 595 14.02 25.48 17.33
CA TYR A 595 14.93 24.33 17.42
C TYR A 595 15.61 23.98 16.10
N PHE A 596 14.86 23.93 14.99
CA PHE A 596 15.44 23.55 13.70
C PHE A 596 16.29 24.67 13.09
N THR A 597 15.95 25.93 13.36
CA THR A 597 16.80 27.08 13.02
C THR A 597 18.12 27.00 13.77
N TRP A 598 18.09 26.68 15.06
CA TRP A 598 19.30 26.44 15.84
C TRP A 598 20.06 25.21 15.35
N LEU A 599 19.38 24.08 15.11
CA LEU A 599 20.01 22.83 14.66
C LEU A 599 20.78 23.01 13.34
N LEU A 600 20.22 23.82 12.44
CA LEU A 600 20.77 24.07 11.11
C LEU A 600 21.65 25.33 11.04
N ARG A 601 21.97 25.96 12.18
CA ARG A 601 22.84 27.15 12.25
C ARG A 601 24.19 27.04 11.53
N PRO A 602 24.85 25.86 11.40
CA PRO A 602 26.08 25.74 10.62
C PRO A 602 25.92 26.10 9.14
N PHE A 603 24.69 26.16 8.62
CA PHE A 603 24.41 26.65 7.27
C PHE A 603 24.90 28.08 7.04
N THR A 604 24.91 28.93 8.07
CA THR A 604 25.43 30.30 7.98
C THR A 604 26.90 30.30 7.54
N ALA A 605 27.74 29.41 8.09
CA ALA A 605 29.14 29.31 7.70
C ALA A 605 29.32 28.81 6.26
N ALA A 606 28.47 27.86 5.83
CA ALA A 606 28.47 27.38 4.44
C ALA A 606 28.07 28.49 3.46
N ARG A 607 26.98 29.22 3.76
CA ARG A 607 26.47 30.36 2.99
C ARG A 607 27.49 31.48 2.88
N ASP A 608 28.21 31.75 3.96
CA ASP A 608 29.19 32.83 4.04
C ASP A 608 30.57 32.43 3.47
N THR A 609 30.69 31.24 2.86
CA THR A 609 31.89 30.75 2.16
C THR A 609 31.66 30.80 0.63
N PRO A 610 32.12 31.85 -0.08
CA PRO A 610 31.77 32.06 -1.50
C PRO A 610 32.22 30.97 -2.47
N SER A 611 33.31 30.27 -2.15
CA SER A 611 33.78 29.12 -2.94
C SER A 611 32.87 27.90 -2.82
N LEU A 612 32.04 27.85 -1.77
CA LEU A 612 31.07 26.78 -1.56
C LEU A 612 29.69 27.21 -2.04
N MET A 613 29.16 28.33 -1.53
CA MET A 613 27.82 28.83 -1.84
C MET A 613 27.86 30.20 -2.49
N GLY A 614 27.07 30.39 -3.55
CA GLY A 614 26.96 31.66 -4.22
C GLY A 614 26.10 32.66 -3.45
N ALA A 615 26.20 33.95 -3.81
CA ALA A 615 25.36 35.00 -3.22
C ALA A 615 23.87 34.70 -3.44
N ASN A 616 23.02 35.05 -2.47
CA ASN A 616 21.57 34.74 -2.50
C ASN A 616 20.77 35.69 -3.43
N GLU A 617 21.24 35.85 -4.68
CA GLU A 617 20.73 36.78 -5.67
C GLU A 617 20.64 36.07 -7.03
N ALA A 618 19.64 36.43 -7.84
CA ALA A 618 19.51 35.89 -9.19
C ALA A 618 20.71 36.31 -10.05
N LEU A 619 21.24 35.35 -10.81
CA LEU A 619 22.32 35.59 -11.75
C LEU A 619 21.79 36.35 -12.97
N PRO A 620 22.62 37.21 -13.60
CA PRO A 620 22.25 37.85 -14.85
C PRO A 620 21.93 36.82 -15.95
N PRO A 621 20.90 37.04 -16.80
CA PRO A 621 20.70 36.24 -17.99
C PRO A 621 21.96 36.22 -18.87
N GLY A 622 22.29 35.05 -19.42
CA GLY A 622 23.50 34.80 -20.19
C GLY A 622 24.74 34.43 -19.36
N THR A 623 24.61 34.30 -18.03
CA THR A 623 25.70 33.75 -17.20
C THR A 623 26.05 32.34 -17.66
N THR A 624 27.34 32.06 -17.82
CA THR A 624 27.87 30.77 -18.29
C THR A 624 28.34 29.88 -17.14
N TYR A 625 28.46 28.57 -17.40
CA TYR A 625 28.94 27.60 -16.41
C TYR A 625 30.33 27.97 -15.85
N ASP A 626 31.25 28.42 -16.70
CA ASP A 626 32.62 28.76 -16.30
C ASP A 626 32.69 29.97 -15.36
N GLU A 627 31.67 30.84 -15.38
CA GLU A 627 31.55 32.01 -14.51
C GLU A 627 31.03 31.66 -13.11
N LEU A 628 30.43 30.47 -12.92
CA LEU A 628 30.02 29.99 -11.60
C LEU A 628 31.26 29.75 -10.74
N THR A 629 31.34 30.31 -9.55
CA THR A 629 32.50 30.12 -8.64
C THR A 629 32.18 29.24 -7.42
N ALA A 630 30.90 29.11 -7.09
CA ALA A 630 30.42 28.30 -5.99
C ALA A 630 30.27 26.83 -6.41
N LEU A 631 30.88 25.92 -5.65
CA LEU A 631 30.76 24.48 -5.90
C LEU A 631 29.30 24.00 -5.85
N ASN A 632 28.49 24.56 -4.95
CA ASN A 632 27.08 24.20 -4.80
C ASN A 632 26.26 24.50 -6.06
N ASP A 633 26.59 25.57 -6.79
CA ASP A 633 25.94 25.93 -8.06
C ASP A 633 26.37 24.98 -9.17
N ARG A 634 27.68 24.77 -9.31
CA ARG A 634 28.25 23.88 -10.33
C ARG A 634 27.71 22.46 -10.20
N THR A 635 27.66 21.92 -8.98
CA THR A 635 27.13 20.57 -8.74
C THR A 635 25.66 20.45 -9.12
N VAL A 636 24.83 21.48 -8.91
CA VAL A 636 23.44 21.46 -9.42
C VAL A 636 23.43 21.37 -10.94
N ILE A 637 24.21 22.20 -11.62
CA ILE A 637 24.25 22.21 -13.08
C ILE A 637 24.77 20.88 -13.63
N ASP A 638 25.81 20.32 -13.02
CA ASP A 638 26.39 19.03 -13.41
C ASP A 638 25.34 17.90 -13.32
N ILE A 639 24.57 17.84 -12.24
CA ILE A 639 23.54 16.81 -12.04
C ILE A 639 22.31 17.07 -12.92
N ASN A 640 21.77 18.30 -12.92
CA ASN A 640 20.58 18.65 -13.70
C ASN A 640 20.78 18.51 -15.21
N ASN A 641 21.99 18.80 -15.71
CA ASN A 641 22.29 18.73 -17.14
C ASN A 641 22.86 17.39 -17.61
N ALA A 642 23.16 16.45 -16.70
CA ALA A 642 23.68 15.12 -17.03
C ALA A 642 22.73 14.30 -17.93
N PRO A 643 21.39 14.26 -17.69
CA PRO A 643 20.47 13.61 -18.59
C PRO A 643 20.48 14.24 -20.00
N ALA A 644 20.42 13.37 -21.02
CA ALA A 644 20.45 13.81 -22.42
C ALA A 644 19.16 14.56 -22.81
N ASP A 645 18.02 14.00 -22.44
CA ASP A 645 16.68 14.53 -22.72
C ASP A 645 15.64 14.01 -21.70
N ALA A 646 14.38 14.42 -21.86
CA ALA A 646 13.30 14.12 -20.91
C ALA A 646 12.88 12.63 -20.89
N THR A 647 13.38 11.80 -21.80
CA THR A 647 13.13 10.35 -21.83
C THR A 647 14.16 9.55 -21.02
N ASP A 648 15.14 10.23 -20.41
CA ASP A 648 16.10 9.59 -19.52
C ASP A 648 15.36 8.96 -18.31
N PRO A 649 15.59 7.67 -18.00
CA PRO A 649 14.93 7.01 -16.87
C PRO A 649 15.14 7.73 -15.55
N GLU A 650 16.29 8.37 -15.33
CA GLU A 650 16.58 9.09 -14.09
C GLU A 650 15.71 10.34 -13.94
N VAL A 651 15.40 11.03 -15.05
CA VAL A 651 14.45 12.15 -15.06
C VAL A 651 13.04 11.68 -14.70
N HIS A 652 12.62 10.53 -15.26
CA HIS A 652 11.31 9.96 -14.98
C HIS A 652 11.15 9.58 -13.51
N GLU A 653 12.11 8.84 -12.95
CA GLU A 653 12.13 8.46 -11.53
C GLU A 653 12.18 9.70 -10.61
N ALA A 654 12.94 10.73 -10.99
CA ALA A 654 13.00 11.97 -10.21
C ALA A 654 11.65 12.70 -10.18
N LEU A 655 10.89 12.69 -11.28
CA LEU A 655 9.55 13.27 -11.34
C LEU A 655 8.55 12.45 -10.50
N ILE A 656 8.65 11.12 -10.50
CA ILE A 656 7.84 10.23 -9.64
C ILE A 656 8.11 10.54 -8.16
N ASP A 657 9.39 10.56 -7.76
CA ASP A 657 9.81 10.94 -6.40
C ASP A 657 9.38 12.37 -6.02
N GLY A 658 9.25 13.26 -7.01
CA GLY A 658 8.80 14.62 -6.79
C GLY A 658 7.31 14.79 -6.48
N ARG A 659 6.48 13.80 -6.81
CA ARG A 659 5.01 13.89 -6.74
C ARG A 659 4.38 12.88 -5.77
N SER A 660 5.13 11.86 -5.36
CA SER A 660 4.63 10.74 -4.57
C SER A 660 5.28 10.66 -3.18
N SER A 661 4.68 9.88 -2.27
CA SER A 661 5.25 9.69 -0.93
C SER A 661 6.49 8.79 -0.95
N PRO A 662 7.58 9.14 -0.23
CA PRO A 662 8.83 8.38 -0.25
C PRO A 662 8.66 6.91 0.11
N TYR A 663 7.84 6.57 1.12
CA TYR A 663 7.62 5.18 1.51
C TYR A 663 7.00 4.31 0.39
N ARG A 664 6.40 4.92 -0.65
CA ARG A 664 5.88 4.20 -1.82
C ARG A 664 6.93 4.09 -2.91
N THR A 665 7.59 5.19 -3.26
CA THR A 665 8.53 5.23 -4.40
C THR A 665 9.89 4.61 -4.09
N MET A 666 10.27 4.50 -2.82
CA MET A 666 11.53 3.85 -2.40
C MET A 666 11.39 2.34 -2.17
N ALA A 667 10.28 1.72 -2.63
CA ALA A 667 10.06 0.28 -2.52
C ALA A 667 11.15 -0.54 -3.24
N ASP A 668 11.69 -0.02 -4.32
CA ASP A 668 12.81 -0.59 -5.07
C ASP A 668 14.09 -0.75 -4.21
N GLY A 669 14.29 0.11 -3.21
CA GLY A 669 15.34 0.02 -2.20
C GLY A 669 15.34 -1.30 -1.40
N LEU A 670 14.22 -2.03 -1.39
CA LEU A 670 14.10 -3.33 -0.73
C LEU A 670 14.63 -4.50 -1.59
N GLY A 671 14.92 -4.25 -2.87
CA GLY A 671 15.28 -5.26 -3.86
C GLY A 671 14.18 -5.51 -4.89
N THR A 672 14.53 -6.14 -6.01
CA THR A 672 13.61 -6.28 -7.16
C THR A 672 12.35 -7.08 -6.82
N ARG A 673 12.46 -8.18 -6.08
CA ARG A 673 11.31 -9.02 -5.74
C ARG A 673 10.62 -8.51 -4.48
N LEU A 674 11.38 -8.24 -3.42
CA LEU A 674 10.80 -7.85 -2.15
C LEU A 674 10.15 -6.47 -2.21
N GLY A 675 10.71 -5.54 -3.00
CA GLY A 675 10.08 -4.25 -3.29
C GLY A 675 8.71 -4.40 -3.92
N ALA A 676 8.59 -5.23 -4.96
CA ALA A 676 7.29 -5.52 -5.59
C ALA A 676 6.28 -6.16 -4.61
N LEU A 677 6.74 -7.06 -3.74
CA LEU A 677 5.88 -7.65 -2.69
C LEU A 677 5.45 -6.64 -1.63
N TYR A 678 6.31 -5.67 -1.30
CA TYR A 678 6.02 -4.58 -0.38
C TYR A 678 5.00 -3.60 -0.98
N SER A 679 5.17 -3.16 -2.23
CA SER A 679 4.20 -2.31 -2.93
C SER A 679 2.84 -2.98 -3.03
N GLN A 680 2.81 -4.26 -3.43
CA GLN A 680 1.57 -5.02 -3.46
C GLN A 680 0.90 -5.11 -2.08
N ALA A 681 1.69 -5.28 -1.00
CA ALA A 681 1.14 -5.35 0.35
C ALA A 681 0.55 -4.00 0.81
N LEU A 682 1.15 -2.87 0.43
CA LEU A 682 0.60 -1.53 0.67
C LEU A 682 -0.71 -1.33 -0.12
N GLU A 683 -0.72 -1.62 -1.42
CA GLU A 683 -1.90 -1.49 -2.29
C GLU A 683 -3.08 -2.34 -1.81
N ASN A 684 -2.78 -3.51 -1.24
CA ASN A 684 -3.78 -4.43 -0.69
C ASN A 684 -4.26 -4.04 0.73
N GLY A 685 -3.73 -2.96 1.33
CA GLY A 685 -4.05 -2.57 2.71
C GLY A 685 -3.56 -3.56 3.78
N GLU A 686 -2.53 -4.36 3.48
CA GLU A 686 -2.00 -5.40 4.39
C GLU A 686 -0.97 -4.87 5.39
N LEU A 687 -0.54 -3.61 5.24
CA LEU A 687 0.45 -2.93 6.07
C LEU A 687 -0.10 -1.67 6.79
N PRO A 688 -1.27 -1.74 7.44
CA PRO A 688 -1.95 -0.54 7.93
C PRO A 688 -1.20 0.19 9.05
N ARG A 689 -0.43 -0.50 9.91
CA ARG A 689 0.39 0.17 10.93
C ARG A 689 1.60 0.84 10.31
N THR A 690 2.28 0.12 9.43
CA THR A 690 3.46 0.62 8.72
C THR A 690 3.10 1.85 7.90
N GLU A 691 2.00 1.79 7.14
CA GLU A 691 1.50 2.92 6.38
C GLU A 691 1.11 4.09 7.28
N ALA A 692 0.35 3.88 8.37
CA ALA A 692 -0.05 4.97 9.26
C ALA A 692 1.15 5.73 9.87
N LEU A 693 2.26 5.03 10.13
CA LEU A 693 3.50 5.68 10.61
C LEU A 693 4.20 6.44 9.49
N LEU A 694 4.43 5.79 8.35
CA LEU A 694 5.24 6.35 7.26
C LEU A 694 4.51 7.40 6.42
N SER A 695 3.18 7.35 6.34
CA SER A 695 2.39 8.34 5.58
C SER A 695 2.14 9.64 6.35
N GLY A 696 2.51 9.69 7.64
CA GLY A 696 2.46 10.96 8.37
C GLY A 696 2.85 10.92 9.83
N ARG A 697 2.49 9.88 10.62
CA ARG A 697 2.61 9.94 12.09
C ARG A 697 4.05 10.05 12.59
N VAL A 698 5.04 9.58 11.83
CA VAL A 698 6.47 9.77 12.12
C VAL A 698 6.86 11.26 12.08
N GLU A 699 6.25 12.02 11.18
CA GLU A 699 6.70 13.38 10.83
C GLU A 699 5.82 14.47 11.46
N HIS A 700 4.59 14.10 11.83
CA HIS A 700 3.58 15.02 12.32
C HIS A 700 3.16 14.76 13.76
N THR A 701 2.70 15.82 14.41
CA THR A 701 2.04 15.79 15.72
C THR A 701 0.54 15.58 15.52
N PRO A 702 -0.15 14.85 16.43
CA PRO A 702 -1.62 14.73 16.36
C PRO A 702 -2.32 16.08 16.24
N GLY A 703 -3.22 16.21 15.27
CA GLY A 703 -4.00 17.43 15.01
C GLY A 703 -3.23 18.57 14.33
N SER A 704 -2.03 18.33 13.79
CA SER A 704 -1.24 19.32 13.07
C SER A 704 -0.58 18.71 11.84
N SER A 705 -0.73 19.37 10.69
CA SER A 705 0.03 19.07 9.46
C SER A 705 1.24 19.98 9.28
N ALA A 706 1.66 20.69 10.33
CA ALA A 706 2.74 21.67 10.24
C ALA A 706 4.11 21.00 10.24
N ASP A 707 4.92 21.33 9.24
CA ASP A 707 6.31 20.92 9.16
C ASP A 707 7.18 21.67 10.16
N TRP A 708 7.86 20.92 11.04
CA TRP A 708 8.69 21.51 12.09
C TRP A 708 9.87 22.33 11.57
N TYR A 709 10.38 22.04 10.38
CA TYR A 709 11.52 22.75 9.77
C TYR A 709 11.11 24.05 9.07
N GLN A 710 9.80 24.35 8.95
CA GLN A 710 9.32 25.48 8.16
C GLN A 710 9.82 26.84 8.71
N THR A 711 9.97 26.97 10.03
CA THR A 711 10.56 28.18 10.63
C THR A 711 11.99 28.41 10.17
N ALA A 712 12.82 27.38 10.11
CA ALA A 712 14.19 27.46 9.61
C ALA A 712 14.22 27.88 8.13
N LYS A 713 13.33 27.29 7.31
CA LYS A 713 13.18 27.63 5.90
C LYS A 713 12.79 29.10 5.68
N ASN A 714 11.86 29.59 6.51
CA ASN A 714 11.44 31.00 6.55
C ASN A 714 12.53 31.94 7.06
N ASN A 715 13.46 31.46 7.90
CA ASN A 715 14.59 32.23 8.38
C ASN A 715 15.70 32.39 7.33
N TYR A 716 16.05 31.33 6.61
CA TYR A 716 17.20 31.36 5.69
C TYR A 716 16.87 31.92 4.30
N GLN A 717 15.68 31.63 3.76
CA GLN A 717 15.18 32.17 2.48
C GLN A 717 16.20 32.16 1.33
N TYR A 718 17.03 31.11 1.24
CA TYR A 718 17.97 30.94 0.14
C TYR A 718 17.20 30.63 -1.15
N LYS A 719 17.47 31.32 -2.26
CA LYS A 719 16.75 31.17 -3.53
C LYS A 719 17.06 29.82 -4.16
N ARG A 720 16.01 29.12 -4.60
CA ARG A 720 16.11 27.82 -5.30
C ARG A 720 16.97 27.91 -6.57
N PRO A 721 17.58 26.80 -7.03
CA PRO A 721 18.47 26.82 -8.19
C PRO A 721 17.84 27.41 -9.45
N PHE A 722 16.62 26.99 -9.83
CA PHE A 722 15.95 27.52 -11.02
C PHE A 722 15.60 29.02 -10.91
N VAL A 723 15.35 29.53 -9.70
CA VAL A 723 15.11 30.97 -9.45
C VAL A 723 16.40 31.77 -9.57
N ARG A 724 17.51 31.17 -9.13
CA ARG A 724 18.79 31.86 -9.04
C ARG A 724 19.58 31.80 -10.36
N MET A 725 19.60 30.65 -11.02
CA MET A 725 20.41 30.39 -12.22
C MET A 725 19.61 30.42 -13.52
N GLY A 726 18.27 30.53 -13.44
CA GLY A 726 17.38 30.64 -14.60
C GLY A 726 17.26 29.36 -15.42
N PHE A 727 16.22 29.28 -16.26
CA PHE A 727 16.01 28.16 -17.17
C PHE A 727 16.80 28.34 -18.47
N ALA A 728 17.33 27.24 -19.01
CA ALA A 728 18.18 27.23 -20.19
C ALA A 728 17.48 27.73 -21.47
N ASP A 729 16.16 27.64 -21.54
CA ASP A 729 15.34 28.20 -22.63
C ASP A 729 14.99 29.69 -22.43
N GLU A 730 15.45 30.30 -21.34
CA GLU A 730 15.32 31.72 -20.98
C GLU A 730 16.70 32.35 -20.66
N ASP A 731 17.73 31.95 -21.40
CA ASP A 731 19.13 32.38 -21.22
C ASP A 731 19.72 32.10 -19.82
N GLY A 732 19.21 31.08 -19.13
CA GLY A 732 19.75 30.55 -17.86
C GLY A 732 20.58 29.27 -18.03
N LEU A 733 20.77 28.53 -16.94
CA LEU A 733 21.65 27.35 -16.90
C LEU A 733 20.93 26.01 -16.63
N VAL A 734 19.72 26.05 -16.09
CA VAL A 734 18.97 24.86 -15.63
C VAL A 734 18.04 24.34 -16.72
N LYS A 735 18.05 23.03 -16.98
CA LYS A 735 17.04 22.36 -17.79
C LYS A 735 15.72 22.18 -17.00
N PRO A 736 14.57 22.66 -17.50
CA PRO A 736 13.27 22.47 -16.88
C PRO A 736 12.71 21.08 -17.17
N TRP A 737 12.91 20.13 -16.25
CA TRP A 737 12.41 18.76 -16.42
C TRP A 737 10.96 18.58 -15.98
N ASP A 738 10.48 19.37 -15.02
CA ASP A 738 9.06 19.38 -14.61
C ASP A 738 8.26 20.43 -15.40
N SER A 739 6.94 20.38 -15.26
CA SER A 739 6.03 21.40 -15.78
C SER A 739 6.33 22.78 -15.18
N ARG A 740 6.09 23.84 -15.97
CA ARG A 740 6.25 25.23 -15.49
C ARG A 740 5.43 25.52 -14.23
N GLY A 741 4.22 24.97 -14.13
CA GLY A 741 3.39 25.08 -12.93
C GLY A 741 4.03 24.48 -11.67
N GLY A 742 4.76 23.37 -11.81
CA GLY A 742 5.52 22.76 -10.70
C GLY A 742 6.63 23.68 -10.17
N TYR A 743 7.30 24.42 -11.06
CA TYR A 743 8.32 25.40 -10.69
C TYR A 743 7.72 26.69 -10.11
N ASP A 744 6.71 27.26 -10.75
CA ASP A 744 6.10 28.54 -10.36
C ASP A 744 5.54 28.49 -8.93
N GLY A 745 4.96 27.35 -8.53
CA GLY A 745 4.46 27.13 -7.17
C GLY A 745 5.53 27.21 -6.08
N LEU A 746 6.79 26.96 -6.43
CA LEU A 746 7.92 26.92 -5.49
C LEU A 746 8.86 28.12 -5.59
N ALA A 747 8.66 29.02 -6.58
CA ALA A 747 9.57 30.12 -6.86
C ALA A 747 9.72 31.14 -5.71
N LYS A 748 8.70 31.24 -4.84
CA LYS A 748 8.68 32.14 -3.68
C LYS A 748 9.04 31.45 -2.36
N ASP A 749 9.25 30.14 -2.39
CA ASP A 749 9.60 29.36 -1.20
C ASP A 749 11.11 29.16 -1.09
N GLY A 750 11.65 29.24 0.13
CA GLY A 750 13.09 29.12 0.39
C GLY A 750 13.62 27.73 0.03
N SER A 751 14.89 27.61 -0.34
CA SER A 751 15.51 26.34 -0.75
C SER A 751 16.00 25.51 0.44
N PHE A 752 16.58 26.16 1.46
CA PHE A 752 17.22 25.50 2.60
C PHE A 752 16.36 25.53 3.88
N PRO A 753 16.21 24.41 4.61
CA PRO A 753 16.54 23.05 4.18
C PRO A 753 15.52 22.52 3.16
N SER A 754 15.84 21.41 2.49
CA SER A 754 14.87 20.73 1.63
C SER A 754 13.83 19.97 2.46
N GLY A 755 12.57 20.40 2.36
CA GLY A 755 11.45 19.73 3.00
C GLY A 755 11.18 18.33 2.46
N HIS A 756 11.10 18.20 1.13
CA HIS A 756 10.94 16.89 0.46
C HIS A 756 12.05 15.91 0.86
N THR A 757 13.30 16.38 0.96
CA THR A 757 14.40 15.55 1.43
C THR A 757 14.24 15.14 2.89
N SER A 758 13.78 16.06 3.74
CA SER A 758 13.49 15.75 5.15
C SER A 758 12.50 14.60 5.26
N HIS A 759 11.47 14.59 4.40
CA HIS A 759 10.51 13.50 4.33
C HIS A 759 11.12 12.19 3.83
N GLY A 760 11.87 12.25 2.72
CA GLY A 760 12.57 11.09 2.16
C GLY A 760 13.50 10.42 3.17
N TYR A 761 14.30 11.19 3.91
CA TYR A 761 15.18 10.65 4.93
C TYR A 761 14.44 10.20 6.19
N ALA A 762 13.43 10.92 6.69
CA ALA A 762 12.68 10.49 7.88
C ALA A 762 12.01 9.13 7.64
N GLN A 763 11.28 8.99 6.54
CA GLN A 763 10.57 7.76 6.18
C GLN A 763 11.56 6.65 5.81
N GLY A 764 12.61 6.97 5.03
CA GLY A 764 13.64 6.01 4.64
C GLY A 764 14.45 5.46 5.82
N ILE A 765 14.84 6.32 6.77
CA ILE A 765 15.54 5.89 7.99
C ILE A 765 14.63 5.01 8.84
N VAL A 766 13.35 5.41 9.05
CA VAL A 766 12.42 4.56 9.79
C VAL A 766 12.27 3.20 9.09
N LEU A 767 12.06 3.17 7.78
CA LEU A 767 11.96 1.92 7.02
C LEU A 767 13.24 1.05 7.15
N ALA A 768 14.43 1.66 7.10
CA ALA A 768 15.70 0.98 7.36
C ALA A 768 15.79 0.41 8.77
N THR A 769 15.21 1.07 9.77
CA THR A 769 15.12 0.51 11.13
C THR A 769 14.09 -0.61 11.25
N LEU A 770 13.00 -0.62 10.47
CA LEU A 770 12.03 -1.72 10.46
C LEU A 770 12.59 -2.96 9.73
N LEU A 771 13.41 -2.76 8.69
CA LEU A 771 14.07 -3.80 7.88
C LEU A 771 15.61 -3.67 7.91
N PRO A 772 16.26 -3.89 9.08
CA PRO A 772 17.68 -3.64 9.25
C PRO A 772 18.60 -4.49 8.36
N GLU A 773 18.13 -5.64 7.86
CA GLU A 773 18.87 -6.48 6.91
C GLU A 773 19.13 -5.79 5.56
N LEU A 774 18.34 -4.76 5.22
CA LEU A 774 18.41 -3.99 3.99
C LEU A 774 18.75 -2.51 4.23
N ALA A 775 19.12 -2.15 5.46
CA ALA A 775 19.33 -0.76 5.85
C ALA A 775 20.29 0.02 4.92
N PRO A 776 21.45 -0.50 4.49
CA PRO A 776 22.32 0.22 3.58
C PRO A 776 21.66 0.55 2.24
N GLN A 777 20.91 -0.40 1.66
CA GLN A 777 20.21 -0.23 0.40
C GLN A 777 19.07 0.80 0.52
N ILE A 778 18.27 0.71 1.59
CA ILE A 778 17.18 1.65 1.85
C ILE A 778 17.75 3.06 2.06
N LEU A 779 18.84 3.20 2.82
CA LEU A 779 19.48 4.49 3.05
C LEU A 779 20.10 5.07 1.76
N ALA A 780 20.70 4.24 0.92
CA ALA A 780 21.20 4.66 -0.39
C ALA A 780 20.06 5.18 -1.28
N ARG A 781 18.91 4.48 -1.33
CA ARG A 781 17.73 4.94 -2.06
C ARG A 781 17.13 6.22 -1.47
N ALA A 782 17.08 6.36 -0.14
CA ALA A 782 16.66 7.61 0.52
C ALA A 782 17.58 8.80 0.19
N SER A 783 18.88 8.55 0.03
CA SER A 783 19.81 9.59 -0.41
C SER A 783 19.63 9.96 -1.89
N GLU A 784 19.22 9.01 -2.73
CA GLU A 784 18.90 9.24 -4.14
C GLU A 784 17.62 10.05 -4.30
N TYR A 785 16.58 9.77 -3.51
CA TYR A 785 15.37 10.58 -3.45
C TYR A 785 15.69 12.07 -3.20
N GLY A 786 16.69 12.34 -2.35
CA GLY A 786 17.23 13.68 -2.15
C GLY A 786 17.94 14.23 -3.39
N GLU A 787 18.82 13.43 -4.02
CA GLU A 787 19.54 13.83 -5.24
C GLU A 787 18.61 14.10 -6.43
N HIS A 788 17.50 13.39 -6.56
CA HIS A 788 16.45 13.67 -7.55
C HIS A 788 15.90 15.10 -7.43
N ARG A 789 15.94 15.71 -6.23
CA ARG A 789 15.56 17.12 -6.05
C ARG A 789 16.61 18.10 -6.57
N ILE A 790 17.86 17.66 -6.72
CA ILE A 790 18.94 18.38 -7.40
C ILE A 790 18.82 18.20 -8.91
N LEU A 791 18.56 16.97 -9.37
CA LEU A 791 18.33 16.67 -10.79
C LEU A 791 17.21 17.54 -11.36
N LEU A 792 16.10 17.70 -10.64
CA LEU A 792 15.00 18.60 -11.05
C LEU A 792 15.26 20.09 -10.78
N ALA A 793 16.44 20.44 -10.26
CA ALA A 793 16.88 21.79 -9.91
C ALA A 793 15.98 22.54 -8.90
N PHE A 794 15.27 21.79 -8.05
CA PHE A 794 14.48 22.36 -6.95
C PHE A 794 15.32 22.73 -5.74
N HIS A 795 16.45 22.04 -5.53
CA HIS A 795 17.29 22.13 -4.34
C HIS A 795 18.78 21.97 -4.65
N TYR A 796 19.62 22.56 -3.79
CA TYR A 796 21.07 22.39 -3.82
C TYR A 796 21.53 21.21 -2.98
N PRO A 797 22.74 20.65 -3.22
CA PRO A 797 23.39 19.69 -2.33
C PRO A 797 23.33 20.05 -0.84
N THR A 798 23.61 21.31 -0.47
CA THR A 798 23.51 21.77 0.93
C THR A 798 22.10 21.66 1.50
N ASP A 799 21.06 21.85 0.69
CA ASP A 799 19.66 21.72 1.11
C ASP A 799 19.31 20.26 1.39
N ILE A 800 19.86 19.35 0.58
CA ILE A 800 19.70 17.90 0.76
C ILE A 800 20.40 17.46 2.06
N MET A 801 21.62 17.95 2.31
CA MET A 801 22.33 17.70 3.56
C MET A 801 21.55 18.23 4.78
N GLY A 802 20.98 19.43 4.69
CA GLY A 802 20.12 20.00 5.73
C GLY A 802 18.84 19.20 5.95
N GLY A 803 18.18 18.77 4.86
CA GLY A 803 16.98 17.93 4.92
C GLY A 803 17.27 16.56 5.56
N ARG A 804 18.41 15.93 5.22
CA ARG A 804 18.87 14.71 5.90
C ARG A 804 18.99 14.89 7.41
N ILE A 805 19.63 15.97 7.86
CA ILE A 805 19.79 16.26 9.31
C ILE A 805 18.43 16.35 10.00
N VAL A 806 17.44 16.99 9.36
CA VAL A 806 16.06 17.04 9.86
C VAL A 806 15.47 15.64 9.93
N GLY A 807 15.58 14.84 8.86
CA GLY A 807 15.06 13.47 8.81
C GLY A 807 15.66 12.54 9.85
N GLU A 808 16.98 12.59 10.04
CA GLU A 808 17.70 11.83 11.08
C GLU A 808 17.22 12.20 12.49
N ARG A 809 17.09 13.50 12.75
CA ARG A 809 16.59 13.99 14.05
C ARG A 809 15.14 13.57 14.29
N THR A 810 14.28 13.63 13.28
CA THR A 810 12.88 13.20 13.35
C THR A 810 12.80 11.70 13.69
N ALA A 811 13.47 10.85 12.91
CA ALA A 811 13.48 9.40 13.14
C ALA A 811 14.06 9.03 14.52
N GLN A 812 15.14 9.71 14.94
CA GLN A 812 15.73 9.48 16.27
C GLN A 812 14.77 9.85 17.39
N GLY A 813 14.07 10.99 17.28
CA GLY A 813 13.10 11.41 18.29
C GLY A 813 12.04 10.35 18.55
N ARG A 814 11.52 9.75 17.48
CA ARG A 814 10.52 8.67 17.55
C ARG A 814 11.06 7.40 18.20
N TRP A 815 12.32 7.01 17.90
CA TRP A 815 12.94 5.83 18.51
C TRP A 815 13.36 6.04 19.96
N SER A 816 13.74 7.26 20.37
CA SER A 816 14.13 7.55 21.76
C SER A 816 12.96 7.67 22.72
N ASP A 817 11.77 8.02 22.21
CA ASP A 817 10.52 8.06 22.98
C ASP A 817 9.98 6.64 23.25
N PRO A 818 9.90 6.19 24.52
CA PRO A 818 9.41 4.84 24.83
C PRO A 818 7.96 4.57 24.39
N GLY A 819 7.10 5.60 24.42
CA GLY A 819 5.70 5.50 24.01
C GLY A 819 5.57 5.34 22.49
N PHE A 820 6.19 6.24 21.74
CA PHE A 820 6.15 6.17 20.28
C PHE A 820 6.90 4.94 19.74
N ARG A 821 8.02 4.57 20.35
CA ARG A 821 8.78 3.35 20.03
C ARG A 821 7.92 2.10 20.03
N THR A 822 6.92 2.01 20.91
CA THR A 822 6.00 0.87 20.93
C THR A 822 5.21 0.77 19.61
N LEU A 823 4.84 1.89 19.00
CA LEU A 823 4.20 1.92 17.68
C LEU A 823 5.18 1.45 16.59
N LEU A 824 6.43 1.90 16.62
CA LEU A 824 7.47 1.46 15.68
C LEU A 824 7.75 -0.04 15.78
N GLU A 825 7.82 -0.60 16.98
CA GLU A 825 8.00 -2.04 17.21
C GLU A 825 6.79 -2.83 16.69
N GLN A 826 5.56 -2.33 16.88
CA GLN A 826 4.35 -2.95 16.32
C GLN A 826 4.28 -2.88 14.78
N ALA A 827 4.76 -1.81 14.17
CA ALA A 827 4.87 -1.68 12.71
C ALA A 827 6.00 -2.58 12.16
N GLN A 828 7.11 -2.72 12.88
CA GLN A 828 8.18 -3.65 12.52
C GLN A 828 7.69 -5.10 12.48
N ASP A 829 6.97 -5.53 13.51
CA ASP A 829 6.41 -6.88 13.57
C ASP A 829 5.42 -7.15 12.43
N GLU A 830 4.53 -6.18 12.15
CA GLU A 830 3.60 -6.25 11.02
C GLU A 830 4.35 -6.40 9.69
N LEU A 831 5.23 -5.44 9.37
CA LEU A 831 5.95 -5.39 8.10
C LEU A 831 6.70 -6.70 7.85
N ARG A 832 7.41 -7.19 8.85
CA ARG A 832 8.22 -8.41 8.72
C ARG A 832 7.35 -9.66 8.59
N ALA A 833 6.22 -9.74 9.31
CA ALA A 833 5.30 -10.87 9.23
C ALA A 833 4.63 -10.95 7.86
N VAL A 834 4.14 -9.81 7.35
CA VAL A 834 3.48 -9.70 6.04
C VAL A 834 4.47 -10.02 4.93
N LEU A 835 5.67 -9.44 4.93
CA LEU A 835 6.67 -9.74 3.91
C LEU A 835 7.13 -11.21 3.96
N ALA A 836 7.32 -11.80 5.14
CA ALA A 836 7.63 -13.22 5.25
C ALA A 836 6.51 -14.10 4.68
N GLN A 837 5.25 -13.71 4.87
CA GLN A 837 4.10 -14.40 4.29
C GLN A 837 4.06 -14.27 2.77
N LYS A 838 4.21 -13.05 2.24
CA LYS A 838 4.31 -12.78 0.79
C LYS A 838 5.45 -13.57 0.13
N CYS A 839 6.59 -13.72 0.81
CA CYS A 839 7.70 -14.53 0.34
C CYS A 839 7.38 -16.03 0.28
N ARG A 840 6.56 -16.56 1.22
CA ARG A 840 6.08 -17.95 1.15
C ARG A 840 5.11 -18.15 -0.01
N GLU A 841 4.16 -17.23 -0.17
CA GLU A 841 3.14 -17.27 -1.22
C GLU A 841 3.73 -17.16 -2.63
N SER A 842 4.77 -16.35 -2.81
CA SER A 842 5.50 -16.23 -4.08
C SER A 842 6.56 -17.32 -4.30
N GLY A 843 6.76 -18.23 -3.33
CA GLY A 843 7.78 -19.27 -3.40
C GLY A 843 9.22 -18.76 -3.29
N ALA A 844 9.42 -17.51 -2.87
CA ALA A 844 10.72 -16.86 -2.73
C ALA A 844 11.53 -17.32 -1.49
N GLY A 845 10.89 -18.01 -0.55
CA GLY A 845 11.53 -18.59 0.63
C GLY A 845 10.53 -18.84 1.76
N GLY A 846 10.91 -19.68 2.73
CA GLY A 846 10.10 -19.94 3.92
C GLY A 846 10.12 -18.79 4.95
N THR A 847 11.12 -17.91 4.86
CA THR A 847 11.39 -16.80 5.78
C THR A 847 11.79 -15.54 5.03
N LEU A 848 11.62 -14.37 5.67
CA LEU A 848 12.08 -13.09 5.12
C LEU A 848 13.59 -13.09 4.81
N ALA A 849 14.41 -13.65 5.71
CA ALA A 849 15.86 -13.73 5.51
C ALA A 849 16.25 -14.55 4.26
N GLN A 850 15.57 -15.68 4.01
CA GLN A 850 15.77 -16.46 2.78
C GLN A 850 15.34 -15.69 1.53
N CYS A 851 14.21 -14.98 1.62
CA CYS A 851 13.69 -14.15 0.55
C CYS A 851 14.70 -13.06 0.15
N ILE A 852 15.22 -12.31 1.14
CA ILE A 852 16.25 -11.28 0.97
C ILE A 852 17.52 -11.89 0.36
N ALA A 853 18.00 -13.03 0.88
CA ALA A 853 19.21 -13.67 0.38
C ALA A 853 19.12 -14.18 -1.07
N HIS A 854 17.90 -14.47 -1.55
CA HIS A 854 17.64 -14.92 -2.92
C HIS A 854 17.12 -13.79 -3.83
N ASP A 855 17.02 -12.57 -3.33
CA ASP A 855 16.60 -11.41 -4.11
C ASP A 855 17.82 -10.72 -4.74
N ARG A 856 17.55 -9.91 -5.78
CA ARG A 856 18.52 -8.96 -6.30
C ARG A 856 18.38 -7.66 -5.48
N PRO A 857 19.42 -7.26 -4.73
CA PRO A 857 19.37 -6.02 -3.98
C PRO A 857 19.35 -4.81 -4.93
N TYR A 858 18.82 -3.68 -4.45
CA TYR A 858 18.90 -2.38 -5.13
C TYR A 858 20.35 -2.04 -5.50
N LEU A 859 21.26 -2.10 -4.51
CA LEU A 859 22.70 -2.02 -4.68
C LEU A 859 23.42 -3.07 -3.82
N PRO A 860 24.61 -3.57 -4.23
CA PRO A 860 25.51 -4.29 -3.33
C PRO A 860 25.79 -3.47 -2.07
N THR A 861 25.89 -4.12 -0.90
CA THR A 861 26.02 -3.40 0.38
C THR A 861 27.19 -2.41 0.43
N GLY A 862 28.36 -2.76 -0.13
CA GLY A 862 29.50 -1.86 -0.16
C GLY A 862 29.22 -0.59 -0.98
N GLU A 863 28.66 -0.76 -2.17
CA GLU A 863 28.28 0.34 -3.07
C GLU A 863 27.19 1.22 -2.46
N ALA A 864 26.19 0.62 -1.80
CA ALA A 864 25.17 1.37 -1.07
C ALA A 864 25.76 2.26 0.03
N VAL A 865 26.75 1.73 0.77
CA VAL A 865 27.50 2.52 1.77
C VAL A 865 28.31 3.62 1.11
N ASP A 866 29.00 3.35 0.00
CA ASP A 866 29.83 4.33 -0.71
C ASP A 866 28.99 5.49 -1.26
N VAL A 867 27.86 5.19 -1.92
CA VAL A 867 26.91 6.18 -2.45
C VAL A 867 26.34 7.03 -1.32
N TYR A 868 25.84 6.41 -0.25
CA TYR A 868 25.33 7.14 0.90
C TYR A 868 26.41 8.06 1.50
N THR A 869 27.63 7.52 1.69
CA THR A 869 28.77 8.26 2.25
C THR A 869 29.16 9.46 1.39
N HIS A 870 29.18 9.29 0.07
CA HIS A 870 29.46 10.37 -0.88
C HIS A 870 28.44 11.51 -0.72
N ARG A 871 27.14 11.18 -0.73
CA ARG A 871 26.02 12.13 -0.62
C ARG A 871 25.89 12.80 0.76
N LEU A 872 26.63 12.35 1.77
CA LEU A 872 26.74 13.11 3.02
C LEU A 872 27.43 14.47 2.81
N THR A 873 28.28 14.59 1.79
CA THR A 873 29.12 15.79 1.55
C THR A 873 29.12 16.27 0.11
N TYR A 874 28.66 15.47 -0.85
CA TYR A 874 28.74 15.73 -2.29
C TYR A 874 30.17 16.03 -2.78
N GLY A 875 31.17 15.50 -2.07
CA GLY A 875 32.59 15.77 -2.37
C GLY A 875 33.06 17.19 -2.03
N PHE A 876 32.26 18.00 -1.35
CA PHE A 876 32.66 19.35 -0.96
C PHE A 876 33.87 19.35 0.00
N PRO A 877 34.75 20.36 -0.10
CA PRO A 877 35.89 20.48 0.79
C PRO A 877 35.43 20.75 2.23
N ARG A 878 36.31 20.45 3.17
CA ARG A 878 36.13 20.85 4.57
C ARG A 878 36.38 22.35 4.70
N ILE A 879 35.41 23.06 5.26
CA ILE A 879 35.42 24.52 5.47
C ILE A 879 35.53 24.91 6.96
N GLY A 880 35.32 23.95 7.86
CA GLY A 880 35.43 24.10 9.32
C GLY A 880 36.71 23.49 9.88
N THR A 881 36.78 23.35 11.20
CA THR A 881 37.99 22.81 11.85
C THR A 881 38.08 21.29 11.71
N GLU A 882 39.24 20.83 11.24
CA GLU A 882 39.55 19.42 11.07
C GLU A 882 40.11 18.75 12.34
N GLY A 883 40.14 17.41 12.36
CA GLY A 883 40.81 16.63 13.40
C GLY A 883 40.09 16.60 14.76
N ARG A 884 38.81 16.98 14.82
CA ARG A 884 38.04 16.92 16.06
C ARG A 884 37.63 15.49 16.43
N PRO A 885 37.54 15.19 17.74
CA PRO A 885 37.04 13.90 18.21
C PRO A 885 35.60 13.64 17.72
N PRO A 886 35.13 12.39 17.83
CA PRO A 886 33.74 12.04 17.56
C PRO A 886 32.74 12.84 18.37
N ALA A 887 31.63 13.16 17.72
CA ALA A 887 30.60 14.04 18.26
C ALA A 887 29.21 13.49 17.91
N VAL A 888 28.90 12.30 18.42
CA VAL A 888 27.60 11.64 18.18
C VAL A 888 26.49 12.42 18.91
N PRO A 889 25.40 12.83 18.24
CA PRO A 889 24.27 13.47 18.91
C PRO A 889 23.66 12.59 20.03
N ALA A 890 23.14 13.20 21.09
CA ALA A 890 22.44 12.45 22.14
C ALA A 890 21.21 11.71 21.58
N GLY A 891 21.02 10.44 21.96
CA GLY A 891 19.89 9.61 21.51
C GLY A 891 20.07 8.99 20.12
N ALA A 892 21.07 9.41 19.33
CA ALA A 892 21.33 8.82 18.01
C ALA A 892 21.62 7.30 18.08
N GLU A 893 22.15 6.81 19.20
CA GLU A 893 22.33 5.38 19.45
C GLU A 893 21.03 4.55 19.40
N ASP A 894 19.85 5.19 19.50
CA ASP A 894 18.57 4.51 19.39
C ASP A 894 18.21 4.14 17.94
N LEU A 895 18.78 4.83 16.95
CA LEU A 895 18.63 4.48 15.53
C LEU A 895 19.25 3.11 15.20
N LEU A 896 20.22 2.65 15.99
CA LEU A 896 20.87 1.34 15.81
C LEU A 896 20.19 0.21 16.62
N ARG A 897 19.06 0.46 17.31
CA ARG A 897 18.42 -0.55 18.18
C ARG A 897 18.04 -1.82 17.44
N THR A 898 17.54 -1.72 16.22
CA THR A 898 17.05 -2.88 15.46
C THR A 898 18.16 -3.55 14.65
N ALA A 899 19.15 -2.78 14.17
CA ALA A 899 20.31 -3.31 13.47
C ALA A 899 21.31 -4.00 14.41
N LEU A 900 21.49 -3.46 15.63
CA LEU A 900 22.42 -3.95 16.65
C LEU A 900 21.72 -4.19 18.01
N PRO A 901 20.71 -5.08 18.07
CA PRO A 901 19.83 -5.23 19.23
C PRO A 901 20.53 -5.80 20.46
N LYS A 902 21.67 -6.47 20.28
CA LYS A 902 22.44 -7.10 21.37
C LYS A 902 23.42 -6.14 22.06
N LEU A 903 23.65 -4.96 21.50
CA LEU A 903 24.58 -3.98 22.07
C LEU A 903 23.89 -3.11 23.13
N SER A 904 24.66 -2.60 24.09
CA SER A 904 24.17 -1.54 24.98
C SER A 904 24.06 -0.19 24.26
N ALA A 905 23.38 0.79 24.86
CA ALA A 905 23.31 2.15 24.33
C ALA A 905 24.71 2.76 24.12
N THR A 906 25.59 2.62 25.12
CA THR A 906 27.00 3.07 25.02
C THR A 906 27.75 2.39 23.88
N GLN A 907 27.52 1.09 23.66
CA GLN A 907 28.17 0.37 22.57
C GLN A 907 27.64 0.79 21.19
N ARG A 908 26.33 1.00 21.04
CA ARG A 908 25.77 1.56 19.79
C ARG A 908 26.31 2.96 19.50
N ARG A 909 26.46 3.79 20.54
CA ARG A 909 27.11 5.10 20.44
C ARG A 909 28.56 5.01 19.97
N ALA A 910 29.33 4.05 20.49
CA ALA A 910 30.70 3.79 20.05
C ALA A 910 30.77 3.34 18.58
N VAL A 911 29.79 2.57 18.09
CA VAL A 911 29.69 2.21 16.66
C VAL A 911 29.48 3.45 15.81
N LEU A 912 28.52 4.31 16.16
CA LEU A 912 28.29 5.58 15.45
C LEU A 912 29.54 6.47 15.43
N ALA A 913 30.26 6.53 16.56
CA ALA A 913 31.51 7.28 16.68
C ALA A 913 32.64 6.70 15.82
N ALA A 914 32.70 5.38 15.67
CA ALA A 914 33.71 4.69 14.86
C ALA A 914 33.44 4.78 13.34
N THR A 915 32.19 5.00 12.93
CA THR A 915 31.79 5.03 11.50
C THR A 915 31.44 6.42 10.96
N GLN A 916 31.40 7.46 11.80
CA GLN A 916 31.12 8.83 11.38
C GLN A 916 32.20 9.45 10.48
N LEU A 917 31.82 10.51 9.77
CA LEU A 917 32.74 11.31 8.96
C LEU A 917 33.79 12.07 9.79
N PRO A 918 34.96 12.37 9.18
CA PRO A 918 35.90 13.37 9.70
C PRO A 918 35.23 14.74 9.95
N SER A 919 35.78 15.56 10.85
CA SER A 919 35.23 16.90 11.14
C SER A 919 35.59 17.90 10.06
N GLY A 920 34.81 18.99 10.01
CA GLY A 920 35.10 20.19 9.24
C GLY A 920 34.32 20.31 7.94
N TYR A 921 33.45 19.36 7.60
CA TYR A 921 32.59 19.48 6.42
C TYR A 921 31.53 20.58 6.60
N ALA A 922 30.96 21.04 5.48
CA ALA A 922 29.80 21.93 5.53
C ALA A 922 28.67 21.31 6.37
N LEU A 923 27.99 22.15 7.14
CA LEU A 923 26.97 21.79 8.13
C LEU A 923 27.46 21.02 9.37
N ASP A 924 28.77 20.81 9.53
CA ASP A 924 29.32 20.22 10.75
C ASP A 924 29.18 21.18 11.94
N GLU A 925 28.70 20.66 13.07
CA GLU A 925 28.51 21.44 14.29
C GLU A 925 29.70 21.31 15.25
N ASP A 926 30.10 22.45 15.79
CA ASP A 926 31.32 22.61 16.59
C ASP A 926 30.99 22.60 18.09
N GLY A 927 30.37 21.52 18.60
CA GLY A 927 30.15 21.40 20.06
C GLY A 927 29.01 20.49 20.51
N ALA A 928 28.62 20.64 21.78
CA ALA A 928 27.44 19.98 22.31
C ALA A 928 26.18 20.55 21.62
N PRO A 929 25.25 19.69 21.17
CA PRO A 929 25.02 18.31 21.60
C PRO A 929 25.61 17.21 20.68
N GLY A 930 26.46 17.55 19.71
CA GLY A 930 26.97 16.63 18.68
C GLY A 930 26.54 17.04 17.26
N SER A 931 27.12 16.39 16.25
CA SER A 931 26.95 16.74 14.84
C SER A 931 26.22 15.63 14.06
N TRP A 932 24.99 15.91 13.65
CA TRP A 932 24.19 15.04 12.77
C TRP A 932 24.84 14.92 11.38
N GLN A 933 25.48 15.99 10.92
CA GLN A 933 26.17 16.01 9.64
C GLN A 933 27.22 14.88 9.54
N ARG A 934 27.87 14.52 10.66
CA ARG A 934 28.91 13.48 10.68
C ARG A 934 28.37 12.05 10.71
N LEU A 935 27.08 11.84 11.00
CA LEU A 935 26.52 10.49 11.09
C LEU A 935 26.51 9.80 9.74
N ASN A 936 27.10 8.60 9.69
CA ASN A 936 27.02 7.70 8.55
C ASN A 936 26.23 6.46 8.95
N LEU A 937 24.89 6.55 8.83
CA LEU A 937 23.99 5.48 9.24
C LEU A 937 24.15 4.21 8.39
N ALA A 938 24.43 4.34 7.08
CA ALA A 938 24.65 3.17 6.22
C ALA A 938 25.88 2.36 6.67
N ALA A 939 26.98 3.04 6.97
CA ALA A 939 28.19 2.39 7.51
C ALA A 939 27.95 1.83 8.93
N ALA A 940 27.20 2.54 9.78
CA ALA A 940 26.94 2.12 11.15
C ALA A 940 26.02 0.89 11.23
N MET A 941 24.94 0.86 10.44
CA MET A 941 23.95 -0.23 10.43
C MET A 941 24.49 -1.50 9.77
N SER A 942 25.46 -1.38 8.86
CA SER A 942 26.15 -2.53 8.22
C SER A 942 27.42 -2.98 8.94
N ALA A 943 27.80 -2.32 10.03
CA ALA A 943 29.07 -2.59 10.70
C ALA A 943 29.15 -4.01 11.27
N LYS A 944 30.29 -4.67 11.06
CA LYS A 944 30.62 -5.93 11.72
C LYS A 944 31.19 -5.63 13.10
N VAL A 945 30.44 -5.96 14.15
CA VAL A 945 30.79 -5.61 15.54
C VAL A 945 31.09 -6.86 16.38
N GLY A 946 32.26 -6.90 16.99
CA GLY A 946 32.63 -7.85 18.05
C GLY A 946 32.70 -7.15 19.42
N VAL A 947 32.20 -7.79 20.48
CA VAL A 947 32.22 -7.23 21.84
C VAL A 947 33.30 -7.93 22.67
N HIS A 948 34.19 -7.15 23.28
CA HIS A 948 35.23 -7.64 24.17
C HIS A 948 34.74 -7.79 25.62
N ARG A 949 35.48 -8.56 26.44
CA ARG A 949 35.12 -8.82 27.85
C ARG A 949 35.08 -7.56 28.71
N ASP A 950 35.86 -6.53 28.36
CA ASP A 950 35.89 -5.24 29.05
C ASP A 950 34.81 -4.25 28.58
N GLY A 951 33.97 -4.68 27.63
CA GLY A 951 32.88 -3.90 27.04
C GLY A 951 33.29 -3.03 25.85
N THR A 952 34.58 -2.96 25.49
CA THR A 952 35.07 -2.31 24.26
C THR A 952 34.68 -3.11 23.02
N LEU A 953 34.85 -2.53 21.83
CA LEU A 953 34.37 -3.12 20.58
C LEU A 953 35.49 -3.34 19.57
N THR A 954 35.32 -4.32 18.70
CA THR A 954 35.94 -4.34 17.37
C THR A 954 34.87 -3.95 16.36
N VAL A 955 35.04 -2.84 15.64
CA VAL A 955 34.14 -2.36 14.60
C VAL A 955 34.86 -2.45 13.26
N ASN A 956 34.32 -3.24 12.32
CA ASN A 956 34.91 -3.47 10.99
C ASN A 956 36.40 -3.89 11.03
N GLY A 957 36.78 -4.67 12.04
CA GLY A 957 38.15 -5.15 12.23
C GLY A 957 39.07 -4.22 13.04
N VAL A 958 38.59 -3.03 13.45
CA VAL A 958 39.36 -2.06 14.25
C VAL A 958 38.90 -2.10 15.71
N HIS A 959 39.84 -2.27 16.66
CA HIS A 959 39.54 -2.20 18.10
C HIS A 959 39.34 -0.75 18.51
N VAL A 960 38.15 -0.41 19.02
CA VAL A 960 37.78 0.92 19.49
C VAL A 960 37.47 0.93 20.99
N ASP A 961 37.77 2.04 21.66
CA ASP A 961 37.41 2.28 23.05
C ASP A 961 35.90 2.55 23.23
N ARG A 962 35.47 2.94 24.43
CA ARG A 962 34.04 3.18 24.73
C ARG A 962 33.51 4.45 24.06
N GLU A 963 34.41 5.33 23.66
CA GLU A 963 34.14 6.56 22.94
C GLU A 963 34.15 6.34 21.41
N GLY A 964 34.45 5.10 20.96
CA GLY A 964 34.50 4.72 19.55
C GLY A 964 35.80 5.12 18.84
N MET A 965 36.84 5.50 19.60
CA MET A 965 38.14 5.87 19.06
C MET A 965 39.03 4.64 18.88
N PRO A 966 39.78 4.53 17.76
CA PRO A 966 40.74 3.45 17.57
C PRO A 966 41.77 3.39 18.70
N THR A 967 41.85 2.23 19.36
CA THR A 967 42.90 1.95 20.34
C THR A 967 44.19 1.59 19.62
N ARG A 968 45.32 2.12 20.06
CA ARG A 968 46.63 1.63 19.59
C ARG A 968 46.85 0.27 20.24
N GLY A 969 46.91 -0.78 19.41
CA GLY A 969 47.18 -2.16 19.85
C GLY A 969 48.52 -2.33 20.53
#